data_AF-A0A1Q6ZPG8-F1
#
_entry.id   AF-A0A1Q6ZPG8-F1
#
_cell.length_a   1.000
_cell.length_b   1.000
_cell.length_c   1.000
_cell.angle_alpha   90.00
_cell.angle_beta   90.00
_cell.angle_gamma   90.00
#
_symmetry.space_group_name_H-M   'P 1'
#
loop_
_entity.id
_entity.type
_entity.pdbx_description
1 polymer ?
#
loop_
_entity_poly.entity_id
_entity_poly.type
_entity_poly.pdbx_seq_one_letter_code
_entity_poly.pdbx_strand_id
1 'polypeptide(L)'
;MTIALIVGIVVLAWAVFTFNRLIRLRQLGDNAWADIDVQLKRRHDLIPSVVAVVQGHAGYERSTLEALTQARSRAIQAATAGGPATRAREEDPLGNALGRVFAVAEAYPELRAVASFAGLQTTLTDVEDHLQNARRYYNAVVRDFNTAIAQFPASLIVGLMRLHPREFFGLDDPAERAVPRVPLALVLLLLYPTALAAQRSLSIERFDARIVVNRNSGLDVTETITARFVGSWNGLYRTIPVDYHTPQGFNWQLGLSLESARDDAGHNLRTATSREGAYVKYKIWIPGAQDAERTVVLHYRATNGLRFFDEHDELYWNVTGDQWDVPLNAATAVIELPAGTPGVRAIAFNGVYGSTARESQVAIDGSTVRITMPPPHALGYHEGLTAVVGWDKGVVTAPTTAERALATLRSNWPLLIPLGVLLFGFLAWRRWGADPRRRPIAVQYSPPERMSPAEAGTLLDNSADMRDITATMVDLAVRGFLRIEEREKPALFGLFGGGREYSFRRLKPVGDTNANELKTHENRVFHGIFSGRGDSVDLSDLKDEFYTQLKPIRDHLYDGLVEQGFYRWRPDNVRNVWIGIGIFFGIAVGVLGWLVAARFQLTPVPFIIAGAVSGLILLAFSTIMPARTDSGTRALEQVLGFDEFLRRVESEHLKRIIVGHPELFDKYLPFAMAFGVEKQFARAFEGIYTQPPQWYVGPSVVNFNVSNFSSSLSQLGTVAGTTLSSSPRSSGGSGFGGGGGSGGGGGGGGGGGF
;
A
#
# COMPACT_ATOMS: atom_id res chain seq x y z
N MET A 1 14.19 21.59 2.66
CA MET A 1 13.05 22.18 3.40
C MET A 1 11.72 21.51 3.06
N THR A 2 11.46 21.14 1.80
CA THR A 2 10.19 20.51 1.35
C THR A 2 9.97 19.08 1.85
N ILE A 3 10.99 18.21 1.83
CA ILE A 3 10.87 16.82 2.34
C ILE A 3 10.56 16.80 3.84
N ALA A 4 11.22 17.64 4.63
CA ALA A 4 10.98 17.75 6.07
C ALA A 4 9.55 18.21 6.40
N LEU A 5 8.99 19.13 5.61
CA LEU A 5 7.61 19.59 5.76
C LEU A 5 6.61 18.47 5.45
N ILE A 6 6.85 17.72 4.38
CA ILE A 6 6.00 16.59 3.97
C ILE A 6 6.02 15.48 5.03
N VAL A 7 7.21 15.10 5.51
CA VAL A 7 7.37 14.14 6.60
C VAL A 7 6.67 14.65 7.86
N GLY A 8 6.78 15.95 8.16
CA GLY A 8 6.09 16.58 9.29
C GLY A 8 4.56 16.47 9.22
N ILE A 9 3.95 16.72 8.06
CA ILE A 9 2.49 16.64 7.88
C ILE A 9 2.00 15.19 8.02
N VAL A 10 2.72 14.23 7.44
CA VAL A 10 2.37 12.80 7.54
C VAL A 10 2.47 12.32 8.99
N VAL A 11 3.52 12.69 9.70
CA VAL A 11 3.70 12.37 11.12
C VAL A 11 2.60 13.01 11.97
N LEU A 12 2.22 14.25 11.69
CA LEU A 12 1.16 14.95 12.42
C LEU A 12 -0.21 14.29 12.21
N ALA A 13 -0.58 14.00 10.96
CA ALA A 13 -1.85 13.34 10.65
C ALA A 13 -1.94 11.95 11.29
N TRP A 14 -0.84 11.20 11.27
CA TRP A 14 -0.72 9.92 11.94
C TRP A 14 -0.90 10.03 13.47
N ALA A 15 -0.25 11.03 14.10
CA ALA A 15 -0.33 11.25 15.54
C ALA A 15 -1.77 11.59 15.98
N VAL A 16 -2.46 12.48 15.25
CA VAL A 16 -3.86 12.87 15.52
C VAL A 16 -4.80 11.67 15.41
N PHE A 17 -4.66 10.86 14.36
CA PHE A 17 -5.49 9.67 14.17
C PHE A 17 -5.31 8.65 15.32
N THR A 18 -4.05 8.36 15.66
CA THR A 18 -3.72 7.39 16.70
C THR A 18 -4.20 7.85 18.07
N PHE A 19 -4.04 9.14 18.37
CA PHE A 19 -4.54 9.77 19.60
C PHE A 19 -6.05 9.56 19.76
N ASN A 20 -6.84 9.89 18.73
CA ASN A 20 -8.30 9.76 18.77
C ASN A 20 -8.74 8.30 18.95
N ARG A 21 -8.05 7.36 18.29
CA ARG A 21 -8.32 5.92 18.43
C ARG A 21 -8.11 5.42 19.86
N LEU A 22 -6.98 5.78 20.49
CA LEU A 22 -6.66 5.33 21.84
C LEU A 22 -7.63 5.91 22.89
N ILE A 23 -8.03 7.18 22.75
CA ILE A 23 -9.05 7.79 23.60
C ILE A 23 -10.40 7.09 23.47
N ARG A 24 -10.82 6.76 22.24
CA ARG A 24 -12.07 6.03 22.01
C ARG A 24 -12.07 4.65 22.69
N LEU A 25 -10.99 3.88 22.57
CA LEU A 25 -10.88 2.57 23.22
C LEU A 25 -10.88 2.67 24.74
N ARG A 26 -10.23 3.70 25.30
CA ARG A 26 -10.28 4.00 26.73
C ARG A 26 -11.72 4.21 27.21
N GLN A 27 -12.47 5.07 26.52
CA GLN A 27 -13.87 5.37 26.84
C GLN A 27 -14.78 4.14 26.70
N LEU A 28 -14.57 3.32 25.65
CA LEU A 28 -15.32 2.07 25.49
C LEU A 28 -15.06 1.10 26.64
N GLY A 29 -13.82 1.00 27.11
CA GLY A 29 -13.49 0.19 28.27
C GLY A 29 -14.16 0.69 29.56
N ASP A 30 -14.25 2.01 29.73
CA ASP A 30 -14.94 2.63 30.88
C ASP A 30 -16.45 2.36 30.83
N ASN A 31 -17.06 2.44 29.65
CA ASN A 31 -18.48 2.16 29.45
C ASN A 31 -18.81 0.68 29.66
N ALA A 32 -18.00 -0.22 29.11
CA ALA A 32 -18.19 -1.67 29.28
C ALA A 32 -18.02 -2.09 30.74
N TRP A 33 -17.12 -1.44 31.47
CA TRP A 33 -16.96 -1.65 32.90
C TRP A 33 -18.20 -1.20 33.70
N ALA A 34 -18.75 -0.03 33.35
CA ALA A 34 -19.96 0.48 33.98
C ALA A 34 -21.17 -0.44 33.78
N ASP A 35 -21.28 -1.11 32.63
CA ASP A 35 -22.38 -2.06 32.36
C ASP A 35 -22.28 -3.31 33.27
N ILE A 36 -21.07 -3.87 33.44
CA ILE A 36 -20.84 -4.95 34.42
C ILE A 36 -21.23 -4.51 35.83
N ASP A 37 -20.78 -3.31 36.25
CA ASP A 37 -21.07 -2.77 37.58
C ASP A 37 -22.58 -2.65 37.84
N VAL A 38 -23.35 -2.21 36.84
CA VAL A 38 -24.82 -2.11 36.93
C VAL A 38 -25.46 -3.49 37.11
N GLN A 39 -25.04 -4.50 36.34
CA GLN A 39 -25.63 -5.84 36.45
C GLN A 39 -25.25 -6.54 37.76
N LEU A 40 -24.01 -6.39 38.21
CA LEU A 40 -23.57 -6.91 39.52
C LEU A 40 -24.41 -6.29 40.65
N LYS A 41 -24.63 -4.98 40.60
CA LYS A 41 -25.48 -4.29 41.58
C LYS A 41 -26.92 -4.80 41.55
N ARG A 42 -27.52 -4.98 40.37
CA ARG A 42 -28.87 -5.56 40.23
C ARG A 42 -28.93 -6.96 40.84
N ARG A 43 -27.93 -7.80 40.60
CA ARG A 43 -27.83 -9.12 41.23
C ARG A 43 -27.78 -9.03 42.75
N HIS A 44 -26.96 -8.13 43.28
CA HIS A 44 -26.86 -7.90 44.73
C HIS A 44 -28.16 -7.42 45.35
N ASP A 45 -28.91 -6.58 44.64
CA ASP A 45 -30.18 -6.01 45.12
C ASP A 45 -31.32 -7.05 45.13
N LEU A 46 -31.26 -8.08 44.28
CA LEU A 46 -32.28 -9.14 44.19
C LEU A 46 -32.10 -10.26 45.24
N ILE A 47 -30.89 -10.44 45.78
CA ILE A 47 -30.60 -11.53 46.74
C ILE A 47 -31.45 -11.48 48.02
N PRO A 48 -31.67 -10.33 48.69
CA PRO A 48 -32.53 -10.27 49.87
C PRO A 48 -33.96 -10.75 49.58
N SER A 49 -34.49 -10.46 48.39
CA SER A 49 -35.81 -10.93 47.95
C SER A 49 -35.84 -12.44 47.76
N VAL A 50 -34.78 -13.04 47.19
CA VAL A 50 -34.65 -14.49 47.10
C VAL A 50 -34.61 -15.12 48.49
N VAL A 51 -33.81 -14.58 49.41
CA VAL A 51 -33.69 -15.09 50.78
C VAL A 51 -35.05 -15.05 51.49
N ALA A 52 -35.79 -13.94 51.38
CA ALA A 52 -37.10 -13.79 52.01
C ALA A 52 -38.13 -14.83 51.51
N VAL A 53 -38.16 -15.09 50.20
CA VAL A 53 -39.11 -16.05 49.61
C VAL A 53 -38.74 -17.49 49.96
N VAL A 54 -37.46 -17.86 49.92
CA VAL A 54 -37.00 -19.20 50.28
C VAL A 54 -37.18 -19.49 51.77
N GLN A 55 -36.94 -18.51 52.66
CA GLN A 55 -37.17 -18.66 54.10
C GLN A 55 -38.64 -18.91 54.45
N GLY A 56 -39.58 -18.33 53.69
CA GLY A 56 -41.02 -18.48 53.91
C GLY A 56 -41.58 -19.87 53.57
N HIS A 57 -40.90 -20.63 52.70
CA HIS A 57 -41.40 -21.91 52.17
C HIS A 57 -40.47 -23.12 52.42
N ALA A 58 -39.17 -22.89 52.67
CA ALA A 58 -38.16 -23.93 52.84
C ALA A 58 -37.30 -23.69 54.10
N GLY A 59 -37.95 -23.62 55.27
CA GLY A 59 -37.34 -23.21 56.55
C GLY A 59 -36.17 -24.06 57.09
N TYR A 60 -35.80 -25.15 56.41
CA TYR A 60 -34.72 -26.08 56.82
C TYR A 60 -33.37 -25.82 56.13
N GLU A 61 -33.28 -24.89 55.18
CA GLU A 61 -32.09 -24.62 54.34
C GLU A 61 -31.23 -23.43 54.82
N ARG A 62 -31.04 -23.33 56.15
CA ARG A 62 -30.34 -22.19 56.78
C ARG A 62 -28.89 -22.03 56.32
N SER A 63 -28.15 -23.13 56.19
CA SER A 63 -26.75 -23.12 55.77
C SER A 63 -26.56 -22.58 54.34
N THR A 64 -27.47 -22.92 53.42
CA THR A 64 -27.46 -22.46 52.03
C THR A 64 -27.73 -20.95 51.93
N LEU A 65 -28.68 -20.44 52.73
CA LEU A 65 -29.02 -19.02 52.80
C LEU A 65 -27.97 -18.17 53.51
N GLU A 66 -27.33 -18.71 54.56
CA GLU A 66 -26.19 -18.08 55.23
C GLU A 66 -24.99 -17.95 54.28
N ALA A 67 -24.69 -19.01 53.51
CA ALA A 67 -23.63 -18.98 52.50
C ALA A 67 -23.89 -17.91 51.41
N LEU A 68 -25.13 -17.79 50.93
CA LEU A 68 -25.52 -16.76 49.95
C LEU A 68 -25.36 -15.34 50.52
N THR A 69 -25.81 -15.13 51.76
CA THR A 69 -25.74 -13.82 52.42
C THR A 69 -24.29 -13.42 52.70
N GLN A 70 -23.45 -14.38 53.12
CA GLN A 70 -22.03 -14.16 53.34
C GLN A 70 -21.29 -13.85 52.01
N ALA A 71 -21.58 -14.60 50.94
CA ALA A 71 -20.99 -14.36 49.63
C ALA A 71 -21.38 -12.97 49.08
N ARG A 72 -22.65 -12.56 49.26
CA ARG A 72 -23.12 -11.22 48.89
C ARG A 72 -22.35 -10.12 49.62
N SER A 73 -22.14 -10.30 50.93
CA SER A 73 -21.40 -9.32 51.74
C SER A 73 -19.97 -9.12 51.24
N ARG A 74 -19.28 -10.22 50.89
CA ARG A 74 -17.92 -10.18 50.33
C ARG A 74 -17.88 -9.51 48.95
N ALA A 75 -18.82 -9.85 48.07
CA ALA A 75 -18.95 -9.22 46.75
C ALA A 75 -19.18 -7.70 46.84
N ILE A 76 -20.07 -7.24 47.74
CA ILE A 76 -20.32 -5.81 47.96
C ILE A 76 -19.09 -5.09 48.54
N GLN A 77 -18.35 -5.72 49.45
CA GLN A 77 -17.11 -5.15 49.98
C GLN A 77 -16.04 -5.01 48.89
N ALA A 78 -15.90 -6.01 48.02
CA ALA A 78 -15.00 -5.98 46.88
C ALA A 78 -15.35 -4.87 45.87
N ALA A 79 -16.64 -4.51 45.74
CA ALA A 79 -17.08 -3.40 44.91
C ALA A 79 -16.50 -2.05 45.36
N THR A 80 -16.21 -1.86 46.64
CA THR A 80 -15.68 -0.59 47.18
C THR A 80 -14.16 -0.48 47.22
N ALA A 81 -13.42 -1.61 47.15
CA ALA A 81 -11.98 -1.63 47.46
C ALA A 81 -11.10 -2.30 46.38
N GLY A 82 -11.68 -2.88 45.32
CA GLY A 82 -10.96 -3.69 44.34
C GLY A 82 -11.10 -3.25 42.88
N GLY A 83 -10.06 -3.53 42.08
CA GLY A 83 -10.10 -3.48 40.61
C GLY A 83 -10.90 -4.64 39.98
N PRO A 84 -11.05 -4.66 38.65
CA PRO A 84 -11.86 -5.65 37.94
C PRO A 84 -11.53 -7.10 38.26
N ALA A 85 -10.24 -7.44 38.38
CA ALA A 85 -9.82 -8.81 38.68
C ALA A 85 -10.22 -9.24 40.10
N THR A 86 -10.05 -8.35 41.09
CA THR A 86 -10.45 -8.62 42.48
C THR A 86 -11.96 -8.72 42.65
N ARG A 87 -12.72 -7.87 41.92
CA ARG A 87 -14.19 -7.97 41.94
C ARG A 87 -14.66 -9.31 41.39
N ALA A 88 -14.12 -9.78 40.26
CA ALA A 88 -14.52 -11.06 39.69
C ALA A 88 -14.36 -12.24 40.66
N ARG A 89 -13.21 -12.31 41.35
CA ARG A 89 -12.91 -13.39 42.31
C ARG A 89 -13.89 -13.48 43.48
N GLU A 90 -14.40 -12.33 43.93
CA GLU A 90 -15.35 -12.28 45.05
C GLU A 90 -16.81 -12.44 44.58
N GLU A 91 -17.07 -12.31 43.28
CA GLU A 91 -18.38 -12.55 42.65
C GLU A 91 -18.63 -14.03 42.29
N ASP A 92 -17.57 -14.83 42.09
CA ASP A 92 -17.68 -16.26 41.77
C ASP A 92 -18.32 -17.10 42.90
N PRO A 93 -17.94 -16.94 44.18
CA PRO A 93 -18.64 -17.61 45.29
C PRO A 93 -20.12 -17.26 45.36
N LEU A 94 -20.49 -16.05 44.94
CA LEU A 94 -21.88 -15.58 44.95
C LEU A 94 -22.71 -16.28 43.88
N GLY A 95 -22.22 -16.36 42.65
CA GLY A 95 -22.88 -17.10 41.57
C GLY A 95 -23.05 -18.59 41.92
N ASN A 96 -22.04 -19.20 42.53
CA ASN A 96 -22.09 -20.59 42.99
C ASN A 96 -23.12 -20.81 44.11
N ALA A 97 -23.22 -19.88 45.06
CA ALA A 97 -24.24 -19.94 46.12
C ALA A 97 -25.65 -19.78 45.55
N LEU A 98 -25.84 -18.92 44.55
CA LEU A 98 -27.12 -18.74 43.85
C LEU A 98 -27.56 -20.01 43.12
N GLY A 99 -26.63 -20.67 42.41
CA GLY A 99 -26.89 -21.94 41.73
C GLY A 99 -27.32 -23.06 42.68
N ARG A 100 -26.73 -23.12 43.88
CA ARG A 100 -27.15 -24.06 44.94
C ARG A 100 -28.57 -23.78 45.44
N VAL A 101 -28.95 -22.51 45.57
CA VAL A 101 -30.33 -22.14 45.97
C VAL A 101 -31.35 -22.54 44.91
N PHE A 102 -31.02 -22.41 43.62
CA PHE A 102 -31.90 -22.88 42.54
C PHE A 102 -32.00 -24.42 42.48
N ALA A 103 -30.90 -25.14 42.72
CA ALA A 103 -30.93 -26.60 42.82
C ALA A 103 -31.78 -27.08 44.01
N VAL A 104 -31.72 -26.39 45.15
CA VAL A 104 -32.62 -26.65 46.29
C VAL A 104 -34.07 -26.39 45.89
N ALA A 105 -34.36 -25.31 45.16
CA ALA A 105 -35.73 -25.02 44.73
C ALA A 105 -36.32 -26.06 43.76
N GLU A 106 -35.50 -26.79 43.01
CA GLU A 106 -35.96 -27.93 42.21
C GLU A 106 -36.42 -29.12 43.07
N ALA A 107 -35.84 -29.29 44.27
CA ALA A 107 -36.22 -30.35 45.21
C ALA A 107 -37.53 -30.04 45.98
N TYR A 108 -38.02 -28.79 45.94
CA TYR A 108 -39.25 -28.37 46.62
C TYR A 108 -40.29 -27.82 45.61
N PRO A 109 -41.18 -28.69 45.07
CA PRO A 109 -42.17 -28.28 44.06
C PRO A 109 -43.10 -27.15 44.50
N GLU A 110 -43.40 -27.06 45.80
CA GLU A 110 -44.24 -25.99 46.36
C GLU A 110 -43.58 -24.61 46.27
N LEU A 111 -42.26 -24.53 46.42
CA LEU A 111 -41.50 -23.27 46.26
C LEU A 111 -41.45 -22.83 44.80
N ARG A 112 -41.33 -23.78 43.86
CA ARG A 112 -41.34 -23.51 42.41
C ARG A 112 -42.70 -23.01 41.91
N ALA A 113 -43.79 -23.43 42.55
CA ALA A 113 -45.15 -23.01 42.20
C ALA A 113 -45.48 -21.58 42.67
N VAL A 114 -44.66 -20.97 43.52
CA VAL A 114 -44.86 -19.59 43.98
C VAL A 114 -44.48 -18.62 42.85
N ALA A 115 -45.48 -17.87 42.36
CA ALA A 115 -45.29 -16.92 41.26
C ALA A 115 -44.18 -15.87 41.52
N SER A 116 -43.99 -15.45 42.78
CA SER A 116 -42.93 -14.50 43.16
C SER A 116 -41.53 -15.13 43.08
N PHE A 117 -41.38 -16.42 43.39
CA PHE A 117 -40.10 -17.12 43.25
C PHE A 117 -39.75 -17.38 41.79
N ALA A 118 -40.72 -17.84 40.98
CA ALA A 118 -40.54 -18.06 39.56
C ALA A 118 -40.13 -16.76 38.82
N GLY A 119 -40.75 -15.63 39.16
CA GLY A 119 -40.39 -14.32 38.60
C GLY A 119 -38.98 -13.85 39.00
N LEU A 120 -38.56 -14.08 40.25
CA LEU A 120 -37.20 -13.78 40.70
C LEU A 120 -36.16 -14.67 40.02
N GLN A 121 -36.47 -15.95 39.82
CA GLN A 121 -35.61 -16.89 39.10
C GLN A 121 -35.40 -16.42 37.65
N THR A 122 -36.46 -16.10 36.92
CA THR A 122 -36.35 -15.57 35.55
C THR A 122 -35.53 -14.28 35.50
N THR A 123 -35.78 -13.34 36.43
CA THR A 123 -35.04 -12.06 36.48
C THR A 123 -33.55 -12.26 36.78
N LEU A 124 -33.22 -13.20 37.68
CA LEU A 124 -31.82 -13.51 38.00
C LEU A 124 -31.12 -14.24 36.86
N THR A 125 -31.80 -15.15 36.16
CA THR A 125 -31.26 -15.78 34.95
C THR A 125 -30.96 -14.73 33.87
N ASP A 126 -31.87 -13.78 33.66
CA ASP A 126 -31.66 -12.67 32.71
C ASP A 126 -30.46 -11.79 33.10
N VAL A 127 -30.33 -11.46 34.40
CA VAL A 127 -29.18 -10.72 34.93
C VAL A 127 -27.87 -11.50 34.74
N GLU A 128 -27.86 -12.82 34.94
CA GLU A 128 -26.68 -13.66 34.71
C GLU A 128 -26.31 -13.73 33.21
N ASP A 129 -27.29 -13.90 32.31
CA ASP A 129 -27.06 -13.93 30.87
C ASP A 129 -26.49 -12.57 30.38
N HIS A 130 -27.05 -11.47 30.86
CA HIS A 130 -26.52 -10.13 30.61
C HIS A 130 -25.12 -9.94 31.18
N LEU A 131 -24.84 -10.43 32.40
CA LEU A 131 -23.53 -10.35 33.03
C LEU A 131 -22.47 -11.15 32.25
N GLN A 132 -22.82 -12.35 31.73
CA GLN A 132 -21.94 -13.14 30.88
C GLN A 132 -21.61 -12.42 29.57
N ASN A 133 -22.60 -11.80 28.94
CA ASN A 133 -22.41 -11.02 27.72
C ASN A 133 -21.58 -9.75 27.98
N ALA A 134 -21.88 -9.00 29.03
CA ALA A 134 -21.13 -7.81 29.44
C ALA A 134 -19.68 -8.15 29.77
N ARG A 135 -19.43 -9.28 30.45
CA ARG A 135 -18.08 -9.80 30.71
C ARG A 135 -17.31 -10.10 29.44
N ARG A 136 -17.92 -10.81 28.48
CA ARG A 136 -17.29 -11.10 27.17
C ARG A 136 -16.93 -9.81 26.43
N TYR A 137 -17.85 -8.85 26.41
CA TYR A 137 -17.66 -7.56 25.76
C TYR A 137 -16.54 -6.72 26.42
N TYR A 138 -16.56 -6.56 27.75
CA TYR A 138 -15.51 -5.85 28.48
C TYR A 138 -14.13 -6.47 28.24
N ASN A 139 -14.03 -7.80 28.34
CA ASN A 139 -12.76 -8.49 28.12
C ASN A 139 -12.27 -8.33 26.67
N ALA A 140 -13.16 -8.32 25.67
CA ALA A 140 -12.79 -8.02 24.28
C ALA A 140 -12.25 -6.59 24.13
N VAL A 141 -12.90 -5.59 24.73
CA VAL A 141 -12.44 -4.20 24.68
C VAL A 141 -11.10 -4.00 25.40
N VAL A 142 -10.91 -4.63 26.57
CA VAL A 142 -9.64 -4.61 27.32
C VAL A 142 -8.52 -5.25 26.51
N ARG A 143 -8.77 -6.40 25.87
CA ARG A 143 -7.81 -7.03 24.95
C ARG A 143 -7.43 -6.08 23.82
N ASP A 144 -8.40 -5.49 23.14
CA ASP A 144 -8.16 -4.63 21.99
C ASP A 144 -7.43 -3.33 22.39
N PHE A 145 -7.76 -2.77 23.55
CA PHE A 145 -7.05 -1.62 24.14
C PHE A 145 -5.60 -1.99 24.49
N ASN A 146 -5.37 -3.09 25.21
CA ASN A 146 -4.04 -3.58 25.57
C ASN A 146 -3.20 -3.92 24.34
N THR A 147 -3.82 -4.46 23.29
CA THR A 147 -3.18 -4.71 22.00
C THR A 147 -2.79 -3.41 21.31
N ALA A 148 -3.70 -2.42 21.27
CA ALA A 148 -3.47 -1.16 20.59
C ALA A 148 -2.33 -0.34 21.24
N ILE A 149 -2.21 -0.35 22.57
CA ILE A 149 -1.11 0.36 23.25
C ILE A 149 0.25 -0.36 23.10
N ALA A 150 0.24 -1.67 22.79
CA ALA A 150 1.45 -2.47 22.60
C ALA A 150 1.96 -2.48 21.14
N GLN A 151 1.16 -2.05 20.17
CA GLN A 151 1.51 -2.08 18.74
C GLN A 151 2.29 -0.83 18.30
N PHE A 152 3.34 -1.04 17.51
CA PHE A 152 4.01 0.06 16.78
C PHE A 152 3.13 0.50 15.60
N PRO A 153 2.98 1.81 15.32
CA PRO A 153 3.67 2.94 15.96
C PRO A 153 2.94 3.56 17.17
N ALA A 154 1.76 3.06 17.57
CA ALA A 154 0.97 3.64 18.64
C ALA A 154 1.71 3.67 20.00
N SER A 155 2.55 2.68 20.26
CA SER A 155 3.41 2.63 21.46
C SER A 155 4.30 3.85 21.67
N LEU A 156 4.65 4.61 20.60
CA LEU A 156 5.46 5.83 20.70
C LEU A 156 4.75 6.98 21.43
N ILE A 157 3.42 7.06 21.33
CA ILE A 157 2.62 8.13 21.96
C ILE A 157 1.93 7.69 23.25
N VAL A 158 1.93 6.39 23.56
CA VAL A 158 1.34 5.81 24.79
C VAL A 158 2.00 6.37 26.05
N GLY A 159 3.32 6.48 26.06
CA GLY A 159 4.07 7.07 27.18
C GLY A 159 3.72 8.54 27.43
N LEU A 160 3.48 9.30 26.35
CA LEU A 160 3.06 10.70 26.42
C LEU A 160 1.63 10.84 26.99
N MET A 161 0.74 9.91 26.65
CA MET A 161 -0.67 9.89 27.10
C MET A 161 -0.88 9.23 28.47
N ARG A 162 0.17 8.69 29.10
CA ARG A 162 0.11 7.94 30.37
C ARG A 162 -0.95 6.83 30.37
N LEU A 163 -1.07 6.11 29.24
CA LEU A 163 -1.99 4.99 29.13
C LEU A 163 -1.32 3.71 29.63
N HIS A 164 -2.01 2.98 30.51
CA HIS A 164 -1.55 1.72 31.08
C HIS A 164 -2.46 0.57 30.68
N PRO A 165 -1.94 -0.67 30.55
CA PRO A 165 -2.77 -1.85 30.31
C PRO A 165 -3.89 -1.98 31.35
N ARG A 166 -5.07 -2.40 30.91
CA ARG A 166 -6.24 -2.65 31.75
C ARG A 166 -6.34 -4.13 32.15
N GLU A 167 -6.94 -4.37 33.30
CA GLU A 167 -7.19 -5.70 33.84
C GLU A 167 -8.46 -6.32 33.26
N PHE A 168 -8.43 -7.64 33.01
CA PHE A 168 -9.59 -8.42 32.61
C PHE A 168 -10.50 -8.77 33.80
N PHE A 169 -11.77 -9.03 33.53
CA PHE A 169 -12.75 -9.48 34.52
C PHE A 169 -12.95 -11.01 34.44
N GLY A 170 -12.53 -11.72 35.50
CA GLY A 170 -12.74 -13.16 35.68
C GLY A 170 -11.82 -14.08 34.87
N LEU A 171 -10.67 -13.63 34.39
CA LEU A 171 -9.69 -14.49 33.70
C LEU A 171 -8.46 -14.65 34.60
N ASP A 172 -8.36 -15.78 35.30
CA ASP A 172 -7.23 -16.09 36.19
C ASP A 172 -6.06 -16.79 35.48
N ASP A 173 -6.28 -17.36 34.29
CA ASP A 173 -5.23 -18.05 33.53
C ASP A 173 -4.31 -17.04 32.79
N PRO A 174 -2.98 -17.05 33.04
CA PRO A 174 -2.02 -16.25 32.29
C PRO A 174 -2.02 -16.51 30.78
N ALA A 175 -2.41 -17.71 30.33
CA ALA A 175 -2.47 -18.08 28.91
C ALA A 175 -3.63 -17.39 28.18
N GLU A 176 -4.75 -17.15 28.86
CA GLU A 176 -5.92 -16.43 28.31
C GLU A 176 -5.74 -14.91 28.34
N ARG A 177 -4.82 -14.40 29.17
CA ARG A 177 -4.37 -12.99 29.18
C ARG A 177 -3.38 -12.68 28.06
N ALA A 178 -2.80 -13.70 27.42
CA ALA A 178 -1.78 -13.52 26.40
C ALA A 178 -2.40 -12.88 25.15
N VAL A 179 -2.10 -11.60 24.95
CA VAL A 179 -2.48 -10.88 23.74
C VAL A 179 -1.87 -11.57 22.51
N PRO A 180 -2.68 -12.11 21.57
CA PRO A 180 -2.14 -12.69 20.36
C PRO A 180 -1.47 -11.61 19.52
N ARG A 181 -0.19 -11.75 19.22
CA ARG A 181 0.51 -10.90 18.25
C ARG A 181 0.17 -11.40 16.86
N VAL A 182 -0.84 -10.83 16.22
CA VAL A 182 -1.19 -11.20 14.84
C VAL A 182 -1.71 -9.99 14.03
N PRO A 183 -1.36 -9.92 12.73
CA PRO A 183 -1.52 -8.74 11.90
C PRO A 183 -2.91 -8.61 11.29
N LEU A 184 -3.25 -7.34 11.09
CA LEU A 184 -4.29 -6.71 10.27
C LEU A 184 -5.07 -7.62 9.29
N ALA A 185 -6.35 -7.90 9.57
CA ALA A 185 -7.43 -7.88 8.58
C ALA A 185 -8.82 -8.06 9.24
N LEU A 186 -9.67 -7.03 9.02
CA LEU A 186 -11.13 -7.05 8.84
C LEU A 186 -12.04 -7.75 9.89
N VAL A 187 -13.22 -7.25 10.25
CA VAL A 187 -13.93 -6.02 9.91
C VAL A 187 -15.02 -5.83 10.95
N LEU A 188 -15.32 -4.55 11.19
CA LEU A 188 -16.45 -4.04 11.93
C LEU A 188 -17.66 -3.93 10.98
N LEU A 189 -18.78 -4.54 11.35
CA LEU A 189 -20.17 -4.24 10.98
C LEU A 189 -20.96 -4.90 12.13
N LEU A 190 -21.85 -4.28 12.91
CA LEU A 190 -22.73 -3.12 12.77
C LEU A 190 -23.07 -2.62 14.20
N LEU A 191 -23.31 -1.32 14.36
CA LEU A 191 -24.15 -0.81 15.44
C LEU A 191 -25.05 0.27 14.86
N TYR A 192 -26.35 -0.01 14.78
CA TYR A 192 -27.41 0.99 14.85
C TYR A 192 -28.26 0.70 16.10
N PRO A 193 -28.91 1.73 16.68
CA PRO A 193 -29.52 1.67 18.01
C PRO A 193 -30.99 1.19 17.93
N THR A 194 -31.42 0.38 18.89
CA THR A 194 -32.84 0.04 19.08
C THR A 194 -33.51 1.06 19.99
N ALA A 195 -34.48 1.79 19.42
CA ALA A 195 -35.56 2.42 20.17
C ALA A 195 -36.54 1.34 20.66
N LEU A 196 -37.12 1.53 21.85
CA LEU A 196 -38.27 0.77 22.35
C LEU A 196 -39.45 0.96 21.37
N ALA A 197 -39.74 -0.05 20.56
CA ALA A 197 -40.94 -0.14 19.74
C ALA A 197 -41.72 -1.39 20.15
N ALA A 198 -43.05 -1.30 20.09
CA ALA A 198 -43.96 -2.42 20.24
C ALA A 198 -43.44 -3.64 19.45
N GLN A 199 -43.51 -4.83 20.05
CA GLN A 199 -42.89 -6.07 19.58
C GLN A 199 -43.42 -6.46 18.19
N ARG A 200 -42.82 -5.89 17.14
CA ARG A 200 -43.00 -6.28 15.75
C ARG A 200 -41.88 -7.27 15.39
N SER A 201 -42.22 -8.40 14.80
CA SER A 201 -41.26 -9.38 14.31
C SER A 201 -41.47 -9.67 12.82
N LEU A 202 -40.39 -10.04 12.16
CA LEU A 202 -40.38 -10.45 10.76
C LEU A 202 -39.61 -11.77 10.69
N SER A 203 -40.15 -12.75 9.98
CA SER A 203 -39.47 -14.01 9.63
C SER A 203 -39.62 -14.29 8.14
N ILE A 204 -38.61 -14.91 7.54
CA ILE A 204 -38.71 -15.41 6.17
C ILE A 204 -39.08 -16.88 6.25
N GLU A 205 -40.34 -17.19 5.92
CA GLU A 205 -40.84 -18.56 5.95
C GLU A 205 -40.24 -19.38 4.81
N ARG A 206 -40.10 -18.76 3.63
CA ARG A 206 -39.58 -19.43 2.45
C ARG A 206 -38.87 -18.48 1.50
N PHE A 207 -37.75 -18.93 0.98
CA PHE A 207 -36.97 -18.23 -0.06
C PHE A 207 -36.68 -19.21 -1.20
N ASP A 208 -37.28 -18.98 -2.37
CA ASP A 208 -37.00 -19.77 -3.57
C ASP A 208 -36.30 -18.89 -4.60
N ALA A 209 -35.12 -19.31 -5.06
CA ALA A 209 -34.40 -18.62 -6.12
C ALA A 209 -34.36 -19.46 -7.40
N ARG A 210 -34.67 -18.84 -8.53
CA ARG A 210 -34.45 -19.42 -9.86
C ARG A 210 -33.43 -18.57 -10.61
N ILE A 211 -32.32 -19.17 -11.01
CA ILE A 211 -31.24 -18.50 -11.74
C ILE A 211 -31.11 -19.16 -13.12
N VAL A 212 -31.34 -18.40 -14.18
CA VAL A 212 -31.17 -18.87 -15.56
C VAL A 212 -29.86 -18.31 -16.13
N VAL A 213 -28.95 -19.19 -16.52
CA VAL A 213 -27.67 -18.82 -17.13
C VAL A 213 -27.82 -18.73 -18.65
N ASN A 214 -27.67 -17.53 -19.21
CA ASN A 214 -27.78 -17.30 -20.64
C ASN A 214 -26.47 -17.56 -21.38
N ARG A 215 -26.55 -17.90 -22.67
CA ARG A 215 -25.38 -18.10 -23.54
C ARG A 215 -24.50 -16.86 -23.68
N ASN A 216 -25.06 -15.66 -23.50
CA ASN A 216 -24.35 -14.38 -23.57
C ASN A 216 -23.68 -13.95 -22.24
N SER A 217 -23.55 -14.85 -21.27
CA SER A 217 -23.03 -14.61 -19.90
C SER A 217 -23.91 -13.79 -18.96
N GLY A 218 -25.09 -13.36 -19.41
CA GLY A 218 -26.10 -12.74 -18.55
C GLY A 218 -26.82 -13.78 -17.69
N LEU A 219 -27.29 -13.35 -16.52
CA LEU A 219 -28.11 -14.16 -15.62
C LEU A 219 -29.48 -13.50 -15.47
N ASP A 220 -30.55 -14.27 -15.62
CA ASP A 220 -31.89 -13.81 -15.25
C ASP A 220 -32.27 -14.50 -13.94
N VAL A 221 -32.55 -13.70 -12.91
CA VAL A 221 -32.76 -14.17 -11.54
C VAL A 221 -34.17 -13.81 -11.08
N THR A 222 -34.89 -14.84 -10.64
CA THR A 222 -36.20 -14.72 -10.00
C THR A 222 -36.09 -15.14 -8.54
N GLU A 223 -36.39 -14.26 -7.60
CA GLU A 223 -36.44 -14.58 -6.17
C GLU A 223 -37.88 -14.48 -5.68
N THR A 224 -38.42 -15.57 -5.13
CA THR A 224 -39.73 -15.61 -4.48
C THR A 224 -39.53 -15.69 -2.97
N ILE A 225 -39.91 -14.64 -2.27
CA ILE A 225 -39.67 -14.45 -0.84
C ILE A 225 -41.02 -14.41 -0.12
N THR A 226 -41.29 -15.40 0.72
CA THR A 226 -42.48 -15.43 1.57
C THR A 226 -42.10 -14.99 2.97
N ALA A 227 -42.63 -13.85 3.39
CA ALA A 227 -42.33 -13.20 4.64
C ALA A 227 -43.56 -13.14 5.54
N ARG A 228 -43.38 -13.47 6.82
CA ARG A 228 -44.39 -13.35 7.87
C ARG A 228 -44.14 -12.08 8.66
N PHE A 229 -45.11 -11.19 8.65
CA PHE A 229 -45.09 -9.91 9.36
C PHE A 229 -45.93 -10.01 10.62
N VAL A 230 -45.34 -9.75 11.79
CA VAL A 230 -46.04 -9.58 13.07
C VAL A 230 -45.89 -8.11 13.49
N GLY A 231 -47.00 -7.46 13.84
CA GLY A 231 -47.09 -6.01 13.97
C GLY A 231 -47.20 -5.31 12.62
N SER A 232 -47.19 -3.97 12.63
CA SER A 232 -47.35 -3.15 11.43
C SER A 232 -46.01 -2.88 10.72
N TRP A 233 -45.92 -3.27 9.45
CA TRP A 233 -44.77 -3.03 8.57
C TRP A 233 -45.20 -2.36 7.26
N ASN A 234 -44.26 -1.71 6.58
CA ASN A 234 -44.48 -1.12 5.27
C ASN A 234 -43.94 -1.98 4.12
N GLY A 235 -43.03 -2.91 4.42
CA GLY A 235 -42.47 -3.84 3.44
C GLY A 235 -41.10 -4.40 3.80
N LEU A 236 -40.32 -4.72 2.78
CA LEU A 236 -39.08 -5.50 2.84
C LEU A 236 -37.91 -4.76 2.16
N TYR A 237 -36.72 -4.86 2.73
CA TYR A 237 -35.46 -4.60 2.07
C TYR A 237 -34.83 -5.89 1.54
N ARG A 238 -34.38 -5.87 0.29
CA ARG A 238 -33.50 -6.89 -0.28
C ARG A 238 -32.14 -6.26 -0.60
N THR A 239 -31.08 -6.66 0.10
CA THR A 239 -29.73 -6.12 -0.10
C THR A 239 -28.85 -7.16 -0.79
N ILE A 240 -28.20 -6.78 -1.90
CA ILE A 240 -27.35 -7.65 -2.72
C ILE A 240 -25.96 -7.01 -2.86
N PRO A 241 -24.86 -7.68 -2.48
CA PRO A 241 -23.50 -7.20 -2.72
C PRO A 241 -23.23 -7.12 -4.22
N VAL A 242 -22.64 -6.02 -4.64
CA VAL A 242 -22.25 -5.79 -6.03
C VAL A 242 -20.77 -5.53 -6.21
N ASP A 243 -20.05 -5.10 -5.17
CA ASP A 243 -18.61 -4.88 -5.24
C ASP A 243 -17.86 -6.04 -4.57
N TYR A 244 -17.01 -6.69 -5.34
CA TYR A 244 -16.18 -7.82 -4.96
C TYR A 244 -14.70 -7.51 -5.20
N HIS A 245 -13.83 -8.34 -4.64
CA HIS A 245 -12.39 -8.23 -4.83
C HIS A 245 -11.84 -9.51 -5.44
N THR A 246 -10.98 -9.37 -6.44
CA THR A 246 -10.23 -10.51 -6.98
C THR A 246 -9.09 -10.90 -6.03
N PRO A 247 -8.53 -12.11 -6.13
CA PRO A 247 -7.37 -12.52 -5.32
C PRO A 247 -6.15 -11.59 -5.45
N GLN A 248 -6.04 -10.88 -6.57
CA GLN A 248 -4.97 -9.90 -6.84
C GLN A 248 -5.26 -8.51 -6.23
N GLY A 249 -6.42 -8.32 -5.60
CA GLY A 249 -6.82 -7.06 -4.97
C GLY A 249 -7.43 -6.03 -5.92
N PHE A 250 -7.92 -6.44 -7.10
CA PHE A 250 -8.69 -5.55 -7.98
C PHE A 250 -10.17 -5.56 -7.63
N ASN A 251 -10.86 -4.44 -7.89
CA ASN A 251 -12.31 -4.38 -7.78
C ASN A 251 -12.96 -5.14 -8.94
N TRP A 252 -13.97 -5.94 -8.61
CA TRP A 252 -14.85 -6.66 -9.52
C TRP A 252 -16.29 -6.28 -9.20
N GLN A 253 -17.02 -5.72 -10.16
CA GLN A 253 -18.39 -5.28 -9.93
C GLN A 253 -19.40 -6.20 -10.64
N LEU A 254 -20.39 -6.68 -9.90
CA LEU A 254 -21.60 -7.34 -10.40
C LEU A 254 -22.60 -6.27 -10.84
N GLY A 255 -23.03 -6.34 -12.10
CA GLY A 255 -24.10 -5.47 -12.59
C GLY A 255 -25.46 -6.06 -12.23
N LEU A 256 -26.36 -5.25 -11.66
CA LEU A 256 -27.73 -5.63 -11.33
C LEU A 256 -28.71 -4.63 -11.94
N SER A 257 -29.78 -5.14 -12.54
CA SER A 257 -30.88 -4.36 -13.09
C SER A 257 -32.21 -4.98 -12.68
N LEU A 258 -32.93 -4.35 -11.75
CA LEU A 258 -34.27 -4.78 -11.35
C LEU A 258 -35.26 -4.57 -12.50
N GLU A 259 -35.93 -5.63 -12.93
CA GLU A 259 -36.90 -5.58 -14.03
C GLU A 259 -38.34 -5.51 -13.51
N SER A 260 -38.67 -6.28 -12.47
CA SER A 260 -39.98 -6.21 -11.82
C SER A 260 -39.97 -6.69 -10.37
N ALA A 261 -40.96 -6.24 -9.60
CA ALA A 261 -41.29 -6.76 -8.28
C ALA A 261 -42.81 -6.90 -8.19
N ARG A 262 -43.31 -8.10 -7.87
CA ARG A 262 -44.74 -8.42 -7.87
C ARG A 262 -45.16 -9.17 -6.61
N ASP A 263 -46.45 -9.15 -6.29
CA ASP A 263 -47.05 -10.03 -5.29
C ASP A 263 -47.39 -11.43 -5.87
N ASP A 264 -47.97 -12.31 -5.05
CA ASP A 264 -48.42 -13.65 -5.43
C ASP A 264 -49.57 -13.63 -6.46
N ALA A 265 -50.39 -12.58 -6.45
CA ALA A 265 -51.44 -12.35 -7.43
C ALA A 265 -50.94 -11.71 -8.75
N GLY A 266 -49.65 -11.36 -8.83
CA GLY A 266 -49.01 -10.80 -10.01
C GLY A 266 -49.15 -9.27 -10.16
N HIS A 267 -49.66 -8.56 -9.15
CA HIS A 267 -49.70 -7.10 -9.14
C HIS A 267 -48.31 -6.51 -8.90
N ASN A 268 -48.01 -5.40 -9.57
CA ASN A 268 -46.73 -4.72 -9.40
C ASN A 268 -46.64 -4.01 -8.05
N LEU A 269 -45.55 -4.24 -7.34
CA LEU A 269 -45.22 -3.57 -6.09
C LEU A 269 -44.38 -2.32 -6.35
N ARG A 270 -44.56 -1.30 -5.51
CA ARG A 270 -43.70 -0.12 -5.55
C ARG A 270 -42.30 -0.51 -5.05
N THR A 271 -41.27 -0.05 -5.76
CA THR A 271 -39.87 -0.28 -5.38
C THR A 271 -39.03 0.99 -5.46
N ALA A 272 -37.92 1.00 -4.73
CA ALA A 272 -36.89 2.02 -4.82
C ALA A 272 -35.53 1.34 -4.68
N THR A 273 -34.61 1.68 -5.58
CA THR A 273 -33.26 1.14 -5.58
C THR A 273 -32.31 2.18 -5.02
N SER A 274 -31.54 1.82 -4.00
CA SER A 274 -30.42 2.62 -3.49
C SER A 274 -29.13 1.83 -3.56
N ARG A 275 -27.99 2.54 -3.62
CA ARG A 275 -26.66 1.95 -3.48
C ARG A 275 -26.05 2.43 -2.16
N GLU A 276 -25.68 1.50 -1.31
CA GLU A 276 -25.09 1.74 0.01
C GLU A 276 -23.72 1.05 0.05
N GLY A 277 -22.65 1.77 -0.31
CA GLY A 277 -21.30 1.21 -0.40
C GLY A 277 -21.20 0.07 -1.42
N ALA A 278 -20.73 -1.09 -0.95
CA ALA A 278 -20.59 -2.32 -1.73
C ALA A 278 -21.92 -3.03 -2.09
N TYR A 279 -23.07 -2.47 -1.69
CA TYR A 279 -24.37 -3.13 -1.80
C TYR A 279 -25.38 -2.33 -2.63
N VAL A 280 -26.23 -3.04 -3.36
CA VAL A 280 -27.48 -2.52 -3.92
C VAL A 280 -28.64 -2.97 -3.04
N LYS A 281 -29.51 -2.04 -2.67
CA LYS A 281 -30.65 -2.28 -1.78
C LYS A 281 -31.94 -1.96 -2.52
N TYR A 282 -32.81 -2.95 -2.61
CA TYR A 282 -34.17 -2.80 -3.09
C TYR A 282 -35.10 -2.62 -1.91
N LYS A 283 -35.70 -1.44 -1.81
CA LYS A 283 -36.79 -1.14 -0.89
C LYS A 283 -38.10 -1.49 -1.57
N ILE A 284 -38.85 -2.45 -1.04
CA ILE A 284 -40.08 -2.98 -1.63
C ILE A 284 -41.23 -2.67 -0.67
N TRP A 285 -42.25 -1.97 -1.15
CA TRP A 285 -43.46 -1.70 -0.35
C TRP A 285 -44.48 -2.80 -0.57
N ILE A 286 -44.99 -3.36 0.53
CA ILE A 286 -45.92 -4.50 0.51
C ILE A 286 -47.24 -4.07 1.16
N PRO A 287 -48.33 -3.92 0.37
CA PRO A 287 -49.64 -3.56 0.91
C PRO A 287 -50.16 -4.57 1.94
N GLY A 288 -50.70 -4.08 3.05
CA GLY A 288 -51.29 -4.92 4.08
C GLY A 288 -50.30 -5.85 4.79
N ALA A 289 -49.03 -5.44 4.94
CA ALA A 289 -48.00 -6.15 5.70
C ALA A 289 -48.17 -5.92 7.22
N GLN A 290 -49.34 -6.28 7.75
CA GLN A 290 -49.64 -6.20 9.18
C GLN A 290 -50.27 -7.51 9.63
N ASP A 291 -49.61 -8.19 10.56
CA ASP A 291 -50.05 -9.49 11.12
C ASP A 291 -50.46 -10.50 10.02
N ALA A 292 -49.65 -10.55 8.95
CA ALA A 292 -49.97 -11.26 7.72
C ALA A 292 -48.75 -11.89 7.08
N GLU A 293 -48.99 -12.93 6.30
CA GLU A 293 -47.99 -13.55 5.42
C GLU A 293 -48.15 -12.95 4.01
N ARG A 294 -47.03 -12.56 3.40
CA ARG A 294 -47.00 -11.99 2.05
C ARG A 294 -45.83 -12.56 1.26
N THR A 295 -46.07 -12.81 -0.01
CA THR A 295 -45.06 -13.28 -0.95
C THR A 295 -44.70 -12.17 -1.93
N VAL A 296 -43.41 -12.02 -2.19
CA VAL A 296 -42.84 -11.08 -3.15
C VAL A 296 -42.03 -11.84 -4.18
N VAL A 297 -42.26 -11.57 -5.45
CA VAL A 297 -41.50 -12.11 -6.58
C VAL A 297 -40.67 -10.99 -7.19
N LEU A 298 -39.34 -11.09 -7.06
CA LEU A 298 -38.39 -10.16 -7.66
C LEU A 298 -37.82 -10.78 -8.94
N HIS A 299 -37.83 -10.02 -10.04
CA HIS A 299 -37.14 -10.38 -11.27
C HIS A 299 -36.07 -9.35 -11.57
N TYR A 300 -34.81 -9.77 -11.69
CA TYR A 300 -33.71 -8.90 -12.04
C TYR A 300 -32.70 -9.60 -12.94
N ARG A 301 -32.05 -8.82 -13.80
CA ARG A 301 -30.93 -9.27 -14.62
C ARG A 301 -29.62 -8.97 -13.92
N ALA A 302 -28.72 -9.95 -13.91
CA ALA A 302 -27.36 -9.80 -13.45
C ALA A 302 -26.34 -10.00 -14.58
N THR A 303 -25.28 -9.19 -14.58
CA THR A 303 -24.15 -9.29 -15.52
C THR A 303 -22.86 -9.40 -14.74
N ASN A 304 -21.85 -10.08 -15.31
CA ASN A 304 -20.55 -10.26 -14.67
C ASN A 304 -20.60 -11.14 -13.40
N GLY A 305 -21.59 -12.05 -13.34
CA GLY A 305 -21.75 -13.04 -12.26
C GLY A 305 -21.06 -14.40 -12.53
N LEU A 306 -20.54 -14.59 -13.74
CA LEU A 306 -19.83 -15.80 -14.15
C LEU A 306 -18.32 -15.64 -14.06
N ARG A 307 -17.64 -16.71 -13.67
CA ARG A 307 -16.18 -16.83 -13.68
C ARG A 307 -15.76 -17.74 -14.82
N PHE A 308 -14.73 -17.32 -15.54
CA PHE A 308 -14.19 -18.04 -16.69
C PHE A 308 -12.76 -18.47 -16.35
N PHE A 309 -12.54 -19.76 -16.07
CA PHE A 309 -11.21 -20.34 -15.85
C PHE A 309 -10.59 -20.83 -17.17
N ASP A 310 -9.45 -21.52 -17.16
CA ASP A 310 -8.92 -22.10 -18.41
C ASP A 310 -9.67 -23.38 -18.80
N GLU A 311 -9.97 -24.23 -17.81
CA GLU A 311 -10.54 -25.56 -18.02
C GLU A 311 -12.07 -25.63 -17.90
N HIS A 312 -12.70 -24.68 -17.22
CA HIS A 312 -14.15 -24.69 -16.96
C HIS A 312 -14.72 -23.28 -16.77
N ASP A 313 -16.04 -23.19 -16.82
CA ASP A 313 -16.79 -22.01 -16.41
C ASP A 313 -17.51 -22.30 -15.09
N GLU A 314 -17.72 -21.26 -14.28
CA GLU A 314 -18.31 -21.40 -12.96
C GLU A 314 -19.26 -20.24 -12.66
N LEU A 315 -20.44 -20.57 -12.15
CA LEU A 315 -21.32 -19.67 -11.43
C LEU A 315 -21.05 -19.83 -9.93
N TYR A 316 -20.50 -18.79 -9.32
CA TYR A 316 -20.43 -18.65 -7.87
C TYR A 316 -21.51 -17.65 -7.44
N TRP A 317 -22.63 -18.15 -6.91
CA TRP A 317 -23.80 -17.33 -6.63
C TRP A 317 -24.24 -17.47 -5.19
N ASN A 318 -24.37 -16.33 -4.50
CA ASN A 318 -24.96 -16.32 -3.18
C ASN A 318 -26.49 -16.21 -3.31
N VAL A 319 -27.20 -17.30 -2.99
CA VAL A 319 -28.62 -17.49 -3.30
C VAL A 319 -29.48 -16.60 -2.41
N THR A 320 -29.40 -16.77 -1.10
CA THR A 320 -30.17 -15.98 -0.13
C THR A 320 -29.36 -14.78 0.37
N GLY A 321 -28.04 -14.98 0.47
CA GLY A 321 -27.05 -14.20 1.22
C GLY A 321 -27.28 -14.06 2.71
N ASP A 322 -26.41 -13.30 3.37
CA ASP A 322 -26.11 -13.37 4.82
C ASP A 322 -26.37 -12.03 5.56
N GLN A 323 -27.03 -11.05 4.92
CA GLN A 323 -27.43 -9.79 5.58
C GLN A 323 -28.90 -9.84 6.04
N TRP A 324 -29.45 -11.05 6.19
CA TRP A 324 -30.79 -11.21 6.73
C TRP A 324 -30.73 -11.03 8.24
N ASP A 325 -31.37 -9.98 8.73
CA ASP A 325 -31.49 -9.67 10.16
C ASP A 325 -32.60 -10.50 10.83
N VAL A 326 -33.12 -11.51 10.13
CA VAL A 326 -34.25 -12.34 10.51
C VAL A 326 -33.97 -13.79 10.14
N PRO A 327 -34.50 -14.77 10.88
CA PRO A 327 -34.32 -16.18 10.55
C PRO A 327 -35.05 -16.54 9.25
N LEU A 328 -34.48 -17.51 8.51
CA LEU A 328 -35.00 -18.02 7.26
C LEU A 328 -35.25 -19.53 7.37
N ASN A 329 -36.53 -19.90 7.37
CA ASN A 329 -36.98 -21.26 7.72
C ASN A 329 -36.76 -22.29 6.61
N ALA A 330 -36.93 -21.89 5.34
CA ALA A 330 -36.71 -22.76 4.18
C ALA A 330 -36.09 -22.00 3.01
N ALA A 331 -35.00 -22.54 2.43
CA ALA A 331 -34.36 -22.00 1.23
C ALA A 331 -34.26 -23.07 0.13
N THR A 332 -34.59 -22.70 -1.11
CA THR A 332 -34.35 -23.50 -2.30
C THR A 332 -33.70 -22.67 -3.40
N ALA A 333 -32.88 -23.33 -4.24
CA ALA A 333 -32.30 -22.73 -5.43
C ALA A 333 -32.48 -23.68 -6.62
N VAL A 334 -32.86 -23.14 -7.77
CA VAL A 334 -32.90 -23.84 -9.06
C VAL A 334 -32.03 -23.06 -10.03
N ILE A 335 -30.94 -23.67 -10.49
CA ILE A 335 -30.01 -23.08 -11.44
C ILE A 335 -30.17 -23.82 -12.76
N GLU A 336 -30.57 -23.09 -13.80
CA GLU A 336 -30.81 -23.60 -15.14
C GLU A 336 -29.66 -23.17 -16.07
N LEU A 337 -28.88 -24.15 -16.51
CA LEU A 337 -27.83 -23.96 -17.51
C LEU A 337 -28.40 -24.17 -18.91
N PRO A 338 -27.76 -23.64 -19.98
CA PRO A 338 -28.17 -23.88 -21.35
C PRO A 338 -28.35 -25.39 -21.64
N ALA A 339 -29.37 -25.74 -22.41
CA ALA A 339 -29.67 -27.14 -22.71
C ALA A 339 -28.44 -27.88 -23.30
N GLY A 340 -28.18 -29.09 -22.79
CA GLY A 340 -27.05 -29.92 -23.24
C GLY A 340 -25.68 -29.54 -22.66
N THR A 341 -25.64 -28.75 -21.56
CA THR A 341 -24.39 -28.40 -20.87
C THR A 341 -23.66 -29.66 -20.36
N PRO A 342 -22.42 -29.93 -20.80
CA PRO A 342 -21.63 -31.06 -20.32
C PRO A 342 -20.88 -30.73 -19.02
N GLY A 343 -20.51 -31.78 -18.28
CA GLY A 343 -19.62 -31.66 -17.11
C GLY A 343 -20.21 -30.91 -15.91
N VAL A 344 -21.54 -30.84 -15.79
CA VAL A 344 -22.21 -30.11 -14.71
C VAL A 344 -21.84 -30.71 -13.35
N ARG A 345 -21.25 -29.87 -12.51
CA ARG A 345 -20.90 -30.17 -11.12
C ARG A 345 -21.39 -29.05 -10.23
N ALA A 346 -21.91 -29.40 -9.07
CA ALA A 346 -22.46 -28.43 -8.15
C ALA A 346 -22.13 -28.75 -6.70
N ILE A 347 -21.90 -27.70 -5.93
CA ILE A 347 -21.71 -27.75 -4.50
C ILE A 347 -22.46 -26.56 -3.89
N ALA A 348 -23.03 -26.76 -2.71
CA ALA A 348 -23.66 -25.70 -1.96
C ALA A 348 -23.10 -25.64 -0.54
N PHE A 349 -23.03 -24.42 -0.02
CA PHE A 349 -22.55 -24.09 1.29
C PHE A 349 -23.63 -23.34 2.07
N ASN A 350 -23.72 -23.60 3.37
CA ASN A 350 -24.66 -22.93 4.26
C ASN A 350 -23.98 -22.40 5.53
N GLY A 351 -24.57 -21.39 6.16
CA GLY A 351 -24.11 -20.81 7.42
C GLY A 351 -23.62 -19.36 7.28
N VAL A 352 -22.93 -18.88 8.32
CA VAL A 352 -22.38 -17.51 8.36
C VAL A 352 -21.27 -17.29 7.32
N TYR A 353 -20.92 -16.03 7.09
CA TYR A 353 -19.82 -15.67 6.20
C TYR A 353 -18.53 -16.46 6.49
N GLY A 354 -17.99 -17.14 5.46
CA GLY A 354 -16.79 -17.97 5.58
C GLY A 354 -17.04 -19.42 6.02
N SER A 355 -18.30 -19.79 6.30
CA SER A 355 -18.67 -21.18 6.59
C SER A 355 -18.34 -22.12 5.42
N THR A 356 -17.91 -23.33 5.76
CA THR A 356 -17.68 -24.43 4.81
C THR A 356 -18.67 -25.58 5.01
N ALA A 357 -19.71 -25.39 5.83
CA ALA A 357 -20.75 -26.39 6.05
C ALA A 357 -21.52 -26.70 4.76
N ARG A 358 -21.92 -27.97 4.58
CA ARG A 358 -22.50 -28.52 3.35
C ARG A 358 -23.72 -29.40 3.66
N GLU A 359 -24.64 -28.86 4.44
CA GLU A 359 -25.82 -29.58 4.91
C GLU A 359 -26.96 -29.56 3.87
N SER A 360 -26.80 -28.78 2.80
CA SER A 360 -27.75 -28.70 1.69
C SER A 360 -27.70 -29.91 0.77
N GLN A 361 -28.88 -30.35 0.34
CA GLN A 361 -29.01 -31.39 -0.68
C GLN A 361 -28.90 -30.77 -2.06
N VAL A 362 -28.03 -31.34 -2.89
CA VAL A 362 -27.80 -30.92 -4.29
C VAL A 362 -28.21 -32.07 -5.20
N ALA A 363 -29.16 -31.81 -6.10
CA ALA A 363 -29.60 -32.73 -7.14
C ALA A 363 -29.31 -32.12 -8.51
N ILE A 364 -28.69 -32.89 -9.40
CA ILE A 364 -28.36 -32.48 -10.77
C ILE A 364 -29.22 -33.32 -11.72
N ASP A 365 -30.00 -32.65 -12.56
CA ASP A 365 -30.85 -33.25 -13.58
C ASP A 365 -30.55 -32.60 -14.94
N GLY A 366 -29.69 -33.25 -15.72
CA GLY A 366 -29.20 -32.72 -16.98
C GLY A 366 -28.49 -31.37 -16.81
N SER A 367 -29.09 -30.31 -17.36
CA SER A 367 -28.59 -28.93 -17.26
C SER A 367 -29.22 -28.14 -16.09
N THR A 368 -30.00 -28.78 -15.23
CA THR A 368 -30.66 -28.13 -14.09
C THR A 368 -30.06 -28.61 -12.78
N VAL A 369 -29.68 -27.68 -11.91
CA VAL A 369 -29.19 -27.97 -10.55
C VAL A 369 -30.22 -27.48 -9.55
N ARG A 370 -30.73 -28.39 -8.72
CA ARG A 370 -31.66 -28.08 -7.63
C ARG A 370 -30.96 -28.22 -6.29
N ILE A 371 -31.06 -27.20 -5.45
CA ILE A 371 -30.44 -27.12 -4.14
C ILE A 371 -31.56 -26.89 -3.12
N THR A 372 -31.61 -27.71 -2.08
CA THR A 372 -32.67 -27.65 -1.07
C THR A 372 -32.07 -27.72 0.33
N MET A 373 -32.52 -26.85 1.23
CA MET A 373 -32.23 -26.98 2.67
C MET A 373 -33.24 -27.94 3.33
N PRO A 374 -32.80 -29.11 3.86
CA PRO A 374 -33.70 -30.03 4.54
C PRO A 374 -34.01 -29.57 5.99
N PRO A 375 -35.26 -29.70 6.47
CA PRO A 375 -35.59 -29.53 7.89
C PRO A 375 -34.79 -30.52 8.77
N PRO A 376 -34.38 -30.17 10.00
CA PRO A 376 -34.79 -29.01 10.81
C PRO A 376 -33.85 -27.77 10.72
N HIS A 377 -32.87 -27.77 9.81
CA HIS A 377 -31.82 -26.74 9.76
C HIS A 377 -32.33 -25.47 9.03
N ALA A 378 -32.99 -24.59 9.78
CA ALA A 378 -33.27 -23.22 9.36
C ALA A 378 -31.98 -22.41 9.32
N LEU A 379 -31.87 -21.46 8.37
CA LEU A 379 -30.76 -20.51 8.35
C LEU A 379 -31.00 -19.45 9.44
N GLY A 380 -30.07 -19.37 10.39
CA GLY A 380 -30.09 -18.40 11.48
C GLY A 380 -29.79 -16.97 11.02
N TYR A 381 -29.71 -16.06 11.99
CA TYR A 381 -29.33 -14.66 11.75
C TYR A 381 -27.97 -14.60 11.05
N HIS A 382 -27.89 -13.84 9.96
CA HIS A 382 -26.69 -13.72 9.12
C HIS A 382 -26.13 -15.03 8.55
N GLU A 383 -26.96 -16.07 8.44
CA GLU A 383 -26.63 -17.27 7.69
C GLU A 383 -27.22 -17.21 6.29
N GLY A 384 -26.51 -17.77 5.31
CA GLY A 384 -26.95 -17.78 3.92
C GLY A 384 -26.69 -19.10 3.22
N LEU A 385 -27.36 -19.30 2.08
CA LEU A 385 -27.13 -20.40 1.14
C LEU A 385 -26.34 -19.88 -0.06
N THR A 386 -25.20 -20.49 -0.35
CA THR A 386 -24.36 -20.18 -1.51
C THR A 386 -24.24 -21.41 -2.41
N ALA A 387 -24.37 -21.21 -3.71
CA ALA A 387 -24.25 -22.23 -4.73
C ALA A 387 -23.00 -21.99 -5.59
N VAL A 388 -22.25 -23.05 -5.86
CA VAL A 388 -21.16 -23.04 -6.83
C VAL A 388 -21.45 -24.13 -7.85
N VAL A 389 -21.67 -23.72 -9.09
CA VAL A 389 -22.01 -24.62 -10.20
C VAL A 389 -20.96 -24.42 -11.28
N GLY A 390 -20.22 -25.49 -11.61
CA GLY A 390 -19.23 -25.52 -12.69
C GLY A 390 -19.66 -26.39 -13.86
N TRP A 391 -19.20 -26.06 -15.06
CA TRP A 391 -19.43 -26.84 -16.28
C TRP A 391 -18.26 -26.70 -17.27
N ASP A 392 -18.21 -27.58 -18.25
CA ASP A 392 -17.14 -27.59 -19.26
C ASP A 392 -17.21 -26.35 -20.17
N LYS A 393 -16.07 -25.98 -20.74
CA LYS A 393 -15.95 -24.80 -21.62
C LYS A 393 -16.79 -24.90 -22.89
N GLY A 394 -17.12 -23.72 -23.43
CA GLY A 394 -17.71 -23.57 -24.76
C GLY A 394 -19.23 -23.45 -24.79
N VAL A 395 -19.88 -23.47 -23.63
CA VAL A 395 -21.34 -23.33 -23.49
C VAL A 395 -21.79 -21.86 -23.43
N VAL A 396 -21.00 -21.02 -22.75
CA VAL A 396 -21.27 -19.59 -22.56
C VAL A 396 -20.17 -18.78 -23.24
N THR A 397 -20.54 -17.72 -23.96
CA THR A 397 -19.57 -16.81 -24.59
C THR A 397 -18.91 -15.95 -23.53
N ALA A 398 -17.60 -16.14 -23.33
CA ALA A 398 -16.83 -15.32 -22.41
C ALA A 398 -16.63 -13.89 -22.98
N PRO A 399 -16.58 -12.86 -22.13
CA PRO A 399 -16.31 -11.50 -22.59
C PRO A 399 -14.93 -11.41 -23.22
N THR A 400 -14.81 -10.58 -24.27
CA THR A 400 -13.57 -10.36 -25.01
C THR A 400 -12.50 -9.76 -24.10
N THR A 401 -11.23 -9.90 -24.49
CA THR A 401 -10.10 -9.26 -23.77
C THR A 401 -10.25 -7.75 -23.64
N ALA A 402 -10.78 -7.08 -24.67
CA ALA A 402 -11.06 -5.65 -24.65
C ALA A 402 -12.17 -5.28 -23.66
N GLU A 403 -13.27 -6.04 -23.63
CA GLU A 403 -14.37 -5.82 -22.68
C GLU A 403 -13.92 -6.06 -21.23
N ARG A 404 -13.12 -7.10 -20.98
CA ARG A 404 -12.54 -7.37 -19.66
C ARG A 404 -11.60 -6.24 -19.23
N ALA A 405 -10.75 -5.73 -20.12
CA ALA A 405 -9.85 -4.63 -19.82
C ALA A 405 -10.63 -3.34 -19.51
N LEU A 406 -11.65 -3.00 -20.30
CA LEU A 406 -12.50 -1.83 -20.07
C LEU A 406 -13.30 -1.96 -18.76
N ALA A 407 -13.88 -3.12 -18.48
CA ALA A 407 -14.57 -3.39 -17.22
C ALA A 407 -13.62 -3.28 -16.01
N THR A 408 -12.38 -3.76 -16.16
CA THR A 408 -11.34 -3.63 -15.14
C THR A 408 -10.97 -2.17 -14.91
N LEU A 409 -10.72 -1.39 -15.97
CA LEU A 409 -10.41 0.04 -15.86
C LEU A 409 -11.57 0.83 -15.25
N ARG A 410 -12.82 0.51 -15.59
CA ARG A 410 -14.00 1.17 -15.03
C ARG A 410 -14.14 0.88 -13.53
N SER A 411 -13.96 -0.37 -13.11
CA SER A 411 -13.99 -0.78 -11.71
C SER A 411 -12.75 -0.30 -10.92
N ASN A 412 -11.66 0.01 -11.62
CA ASN A 412 -10.37 0.41 -11.05
C ASN A 412 -9.91 1.74 -11.67
N TRP A 413 -10.79 2.75 -11.65
CA TRP A 413 -10.53 4.08 -12.24
C TRP A 413 -9.20 4.75 -11.81
N PRO A 414 -8.62 4.53 -10.61
CA PRO A 414 -7.34 5.16 -10.25
C PRO A 414 -6.20 4.77 -11.20
N LEU A 415 -6.30 3.65 -11.91
CA LEU A 415 -5.34 3.23 -12.94
C LEU A 415 -5.23 4.22 -14.11
N LEU A 416 -6.16 5.18 -14.24
CA LEU A 416 -6.10 6.24 -15.24
C LEU A 416 -5.27 7.46 -14.80
N ILE A 417 -4.93 7.59 -13.50
CA ILE A 417 -4.12 8.72 -12.98
C ILE A 417 -2.78 8.86 -13.72
N PRO A 418 -2.02 7.78 -13.99
CA PRO A 418 -0.76 7.87 -14.73
C PRO A 418 -0.88 8.51 -16.12
N LEU A 419 -2.03 8.36 -16.80
CA LEU A 419 -2.25 8.99 -18.11
C LEU A 419 -2.35 10.52 -17.97
N GLY A 420 -3.04 11.00 -16.94
CA GLY A 420 -3.10 12.43 -16.63
C GLY A 420 -1.73 12.99 -16.25
N VAL A 421 -0.93 12.22 -15.50
CA VAL A 421 0.44 12.59 -15.12
C VAL A 421 1.38 12.62 -16.33
N LEU A 422 1.25 11.65 -17.24
CA LEU A 422 1.99 11.62 -18.50
C LEU A 422 1.65 12.84 -19.36
N LEU A 423 0.37 13.17 -19.49
CA LEU A 423 -0.07 14.36 -20.20
C LEU A 423 0.48 15.63 -19.55
N PHE A 424 0.40 15.74 -18.22
CA PHE A 424 0.97 16.87 -17.48
C PHE A 424 2.48 16.99 -17.72
N GLY A 425 3.24 15.89 -17.57
CA GLY A 425 4.68 15.84 -17.81
C GLY A 425 5.02 16.27 -19.24
N PHE A 426 4.27 15.78 -20.23
CA PHE A 426 4.45 16.15 -21.63
C PHE A 426 4.18 17.63 -21.89
N LEU A 427 3.11 18.19 -21.33
CA LEU A 427 2.78 19.61 -21.47
C LEU A 427 3.82 20.50 -20.78
N ALA A 428 4.27 20.12 -19.59
CA ALA A 428 5.33 20.82 -18.85
C ALA A 428 6.66 20.76 -19.61
N TRP A 429 7.03 19.60 -20.13
CA TRP A 429 8.21 19.44 -20.98
C TRP A 429 8.11 20.30 -22.23
N ARG A 430 7.01 20.26 -22.97
CA ARG A 430 6.82 21.10 -24.16
C ARG A 430 6.91 22.60 -23.85
N ARG A 431 6.50 23.01 -22.65
CA ARG A 431 6.45 24.42 -22.22
C ARG A 431 7.76 24.94 -21.64
N TRP A 432 8.53 24.09 -20.96
CA TRP A 432 9.71 24.49 -20.18
C TRP A 432 10.93 23.59 -20.34
N GLY A 433 10.77 22.34 -20.76
CA GLY A 433 11.82 21.33 -20.88
C GLY A 433 12.34 21.08 -22.30
N ALA A 434 11.65 21.59 -23.33
CA ALA A 434 12.03 21.38 -24.72
C ALA A 434 13.13 22.35 -25.14
N ASP A 435 14.27 21.80 -25.57
CA ASP A 435 15.34 22.59 -26.20
C ASP A 435 14.84 23.31 -27.47
N PRO A 436 15.33 24.52 -27.75
CA PRO A 436 15.16 25.16 -29.05
C PRO A 436 15.50 24.27 -30.24
N ARG A 437 14.87 24.52 -31.39
CA ARG A 437 15.13 23.74 -32.61
C ARG A 437 16.60 23.83 -33.01
N ARG A 438 17.22 22.65 -33.15
CA ARG A 438 18.59 22.50 -33.61
C ARG A 438 18.68 22.73 -35.13
N ARG A 439 19.77 23.37 -35.55
CA ARG A 439 20.17 23.52 -36.95
C ARG A 439 20.98 22.29 -37.39
N PRO A 440 21.19 22.08 -38.71
CA PRO A 440 22.13 21.07 -39.19
C PRO A 440 23.51 21.27 -38.54
N ILE A 441 24.04 20.20 -37.95
CA ILE A 441 25.32 20.22 -37.25
C ILE A 441 26.43 20.16 -38.30
N ALA A 442 27.17 21.26 -38.45
CA ALA A 442 28.38 21.28 -39.27
C ALA A 442 29.57 20.82 -38.42
N VAL A 443 30.47 20.04 -39.02
CA VAL A 443 31.73 19.62 -38.39
C VAL A 443 32.52 20.87 -37.99
N GLN A 444 32.98 20.93 -36.74
CA GLN A 444 33.82 22.00 -36.21
C GLN A 444 35.22 21.46 -35.95
N TYR A 445 36.26 22.19 -36.33
CA TYR A 445 37.66 21.78 -36.17
C TYR A 445 38.30 22.27 -34.87
N SER A 446 37.56 23.07 -34.10
CA SER A 446 37.98 23.62 -32.83
C SER A 446 36.79 23.65 -31.86
N PRO A 447 37.05 23.56 -30.54
CA PRO A 447 36.00 23.71 -29.54
C PRO A 447 35.42 25.15 -29.56
N PRO A 448 34.21 25.36 -29.00
CA PRO A 448 33.64 26.70 -28.84
C PRO A 448 34.60 27.65 -28.10
N GLU A 449 34.61 28.92 -28.51
CA GLU A 449 35.50 29.91 -27.90
C GLU A 449 35.28 30.02 -26.40
N ARG A 450 36.38 30.00 -25.64
CA ARG A 450 36.41 30.15 -24.17
C ARG A 450 35.64 29.07 -23.40
N MET A 451 35.32 27.92 -24.00
CA MET A 451 34.69 26.80 -23.29
C MET A 451 35.74 25.84 -22.73
N SER A 452 35.61 25.41 -21.48
CA SER A 452 36.48 24.38 -20.90
C SER A 452 36.01 22.97 -21.31
N PRO A 453 36.86 21.94 -21.22
CA PRO A 453 36.47 20.56 -21.49
C PRO A 453 35.28 20.09 -20.63
N ALA A 454 35.26 20.47 -19.35
CA ALA A 454 34.17 20.11 -18.45
C ALA A 454 32.85 20.80 -18.81
N GLU A 455 32.89 22.07 -19.21
CA GLU A 455 31.70 22.77 -19.67
C GLU A 455 31.15 22.17 -20.96
N ALA A 456 32.03 21.79 -21.90
CA ALA A 456 31.63 21.13 -23.14
C ALA A 456 31.01 19.75 -22.88
N GLY A 457 31.61 18.96 -21.99
CA GLY A 457 31.09 17.66 -21.54
C GLY A 457 29.72 17.80 -20.89
N THR A 458 29.58 18.69 -19.90
CA THR A 458 28.30 18.94 -19.22
C THR A 458 27.24 19.56 -20.15
N LEU A 459 27.63 20.35 -21.15
CA LEU A 459 26.68 20.85 -22.14
C LEU A 459 26.13 19.72 -23.03
N LEU A 460 26.89 18.65 -23.25
CA LEU A 460 26.49 17.50 -24.07
C LEU A 460 25.39 16.65 -23.40
N ASP A 461 25.53 16.33 -22.12
CA ASP A 461 24.66 15.38 -21.41
C ASP A 461 23.87 15.96 -20.23
N ASN A 462 24.01 17.27 -19.95
CA ASN A 462 23.46 17.98 -18.79
C ASN A 462 23.99 17.50 -17.42
N SER A 463 25.07 16.72 -17.37
CA SER A 463 25.64 16.18 -16.13
C SER A 463 27.09 16.62 -15.95
N ALA A 464 27.47 16.88 -14.70
CA ALA A 464 28.84 17.18 -14.29
C ALA A 464 29.47 15.93 -13.67
N ASP A 465 29.86 15.01 -14.53
CA ASP A 465 30.34 13.69 -14.14
C ASP A 465 31.83 13.71 -13.79
N MET A 466 32.32 12.60 -13.23
CA MET A 466 33.73 12.49 -12.86
C MET A 466 34.67 12.57 -14.08
N ARG A 467 34.17 12.19 -15.26
CA ARG A 467 34.88 12.30 -16.53
C ARG A 467 35.21 13.76 -16.88
N ASP A 468 34.29 14.69 -16.59
CA ASP A 468 34.49 16.12 -16.84
C ASP A 468 35.54 16.70 -15.88
N ILE A 469 35.53 16.23 -14.64
CA ILE A 469 36.48 16.65 -13.60
C ILE A 469 37.89 16.12 -13.92
N THR A 470 38.02 14.85 -14.33
CA THR A 470 39.33 14.28 -14.71
C THR A 470 39.84 14.89 -16.02
N ALA A 471 38.97 15.19 -16.98
CA ALA A 471 39.32 15.96 -18.17
C ALA A 471 39.86 17.36 -17.81
N THR A 472 39.26 18.02 -16.81
CA THR A 472 39.77 19.32 -16.28
C THR A 472 41.17 19.18 -15.70
N MET A 473 41.47 18.07 -15.00
CA MET A 473 42.81 17.84 -14.44
C MET A 473 43.86 17.67 -15.54
N VAL A 474 43.53 16.94 -16.61
CA VAL A 474 44.42 16.79 -17.77
C VAL A 474 44.57 18.12 -18.52
N ASP A 475 43.50 18.90 -18.64
CA ASP A 475 43.55 20.23 -19.24
C ASP A 475 44.43 21.21 -18.46
N LEU A 476 44.37 21.17 -17.13
CA LEU A 476 45.29 21.93 -16.26
C LEU A 476 46.74 21.48 -16.45
N ALA A 477 46.98 20.20 -16.73
CA ALA A 477 48.32 19.68 -17.03
C ALA A 477 48.84 20.21 -18.38
N VAL A 478 48.01 20.11 -19.43
CA VAL A 478 48.31 20.62 -20.77
C VAL A 478 48.58 22.12 -20.75
N ARG A 479 47.80 22.91 -19.98
CA ARG A 479 48.02 24.35 -19.79
C ARG A 479 49.17 24.71 -18.84
N GLY A 480 49.90 23.71 -18.31
CA GLY A 480 51.12 23.91 -17.51
C GLY A 480 50.90 24.34 -16.06
N PHE A 481 49.71 24.12 -15.49
CA PHE A 481 49.45 24.40 -14.07
C PHE A 481 49.96 23.27 -13.16
N LEU A 482 49.91 22.03 -13.67
CA LEU A 482 50.40 20.85 -12.97
C LEU A 482 51.10 19.89 -13.95
N ARG A 483 51.83 18.92 -13.41
CA ARG A 483 52.42 17.81 -14.15
C ARG A 483 51.94 16.49 -13.56
N ILE A 484 51.61 15.53 -14.42
CA ILE A 484 51.16 14.20 -14.01
C ILE A 484 52.37 13.25 -14.03
N GLU A 485 52.64 12.58 -12.92
CA GLU A 485 53.70 11.58 -12.80
C GLU A 485 53.08 10.19 -12.55
N GLU A 486 53.34 9.23 -13.43
CA GLU A 486 52.93 7.81 -13.35
C GLU A 486 54.11 6.96 -12.85
N ARG A 487 53.87 6.12 -11.85
CA ARG A 487 54.85 5.17 -11.29
C ARG A 487 54.26 3.77 -11.22
N GLU A 488 55.09 2.76 -11.46
CA GLU A 488 54.68 1.37 -11.25
C GLU A 488 54.85 1.00 -9.77
N LYS A 489 53.77 0.49 -9.17
CA LYS A 489 53.80 -0.10 -7.84
C LYS A 489 53.96 -1.61 -7.99
N PRO A 490 55.14 -2.17 -7.64
CA PRO A 490 55.35 -3.60 -7.75
C PRO A 490 54.42 -4.36 -6.80
N ALA A 491 53.81 -5.44 -7.30
CA ALA A 491 52.98 -6.32 -6.49
C ALA A 491 53.82 -7.04 -5.43
N LEU A 492 53.33 -7.11 -4.20
CA LEU A 492 53.99 -7.90 -3.15
C LEU A 492 53.89 -9.38 -3.52
N PHE A 493 55.03 -10.00 -3.87
CA PHE A 493 55.15 -11.39 -4.37
C PHE A 493 54.25 -11.74 -5.57
N GLY A 494 53.81 -10.75 -6.36
CA GLY A 494 52.89 -10.99 -7.50
C GLY A 494 51.44 -11.32 -7.11
N LEU A 495 51.11 -11.32 -5.82
CA LEU A 495 49.82 -11.82 -5.31
C LEU A 495 48.89 -10.69 -4.83
N PHE A 496 49.42 -9.59 -4.28
CA PHE A 496 48.60 -8.50 -3.73
C PHE A 496 49.23 -7.11 -3.96
N GLY A 497 48.40 -6.12 -4.30
CA GLY A 497 48.76 -4.70 -4.25
C GLY A 497 49.55 -4.11 -5.44
N GLY A 498 49.69 -4.84 -6.55
CA GLY A 498 50.29 -4.30 -7.78
C GLY A 498 49.37 -3.33 -8.51
N GLY A 499 49.94 -2.28 -9.11
CA GLY A 499 49.17 -1.29 -9.86
C GLY A 499 50.00 -0.11 -10.33
N ARG A 500 49.31 0.90 -10.89
CA ARG A 500 49.91 2.19 -11.24
C ARG A 500 49.55 3.22 -10.18
N GLU A 501 50.55 3.98 -9.76
CA GLU A 501 50.40 5.10 -8.85
C GLU A 501 50.57 6.39 -9.62
N TYR A 502 49.73 7.38 -9.33
CA TYR A 502 49.75 8.68 -9.99
C TYR A 502 50.02 9.74 -8.94
N SER A 503 50.85 10.72 -9.28
CA SER A 503 51.05 11.91 -8.46
C SER A 503 50.96 13.18 -9.31
N PHE A 504 50.50 14.25 -8.68
CA PHE A 504 50.35 15.56 -9.30
C PHE A 504 51.41 16.49 -8.73
N ARG A 505 52.28 17.01 -9.60
CA ARG A 505 53.27 18.02 -9.23
C ARG A 505 52.77 19.41 -9.65
N ARG A 506 52.77 20.35 -8.71
CA ARG A 506 52.42 21.75 -8.92
C ARG A 506 53.51 22.46 -9.73
N LEU A 507 53.12 23.22 -10.76
CA LEU A 507 54.04 24.03 -11.56
C LEU A 507 53.83 25.54 -11.37
N LYS A 508 52.61 25.97 -11.00
CA LYS A 508 52.28 27.36 -10.66
C LYS A 508 51.81 27.48 -9.20
N PRO A 509 52.05 28.59 -8.47
CA PRO A 509 51.67 28.71 -7.07
C PRO A 509 50.14 28.67 -6.87
N VAL A 510 49.68 28.12 -5.74
CA VAL A 510 48.26 28.20 -5.34
C VAL A 510 47.97 29.62 -4.88
N GLY A 511 47.07 30.33 -5.56
CA GLY A 511 46.70 31.71 -5.25
C GLY A 511 47.41 32.80 -6.09
N ASP A 512 48.46 32.45 -6.82
CA ASP A 512 49.12 33.30 -7.85
C ASP A 512 48.62 32.97 -9.27
N THR A 513 47.41 32.40 -9.34
CA THR A 513 46.67 32.29 -10.57
C THR A 513 46.12 33.68 -10.85
N ASN A 514 46.78 34.44 -11.74
CA ASN A 514 46.19 35.63 -12.34
C ASN A 514 44.71 35.35 -12.58
N ALA A 515 43.82 36.08 -11.90
CA ALA A 515 42.39 35.75 -11.75
C ALA A 515 41.62 35.64 -13.09
N ASN A 516 42.30 35.87 -14.21
CA ASN A 516 41.78 35.84 -15.56
C ASN A 516 42.16 34.58 -16.39
N GLU A 517 43.04 33.68 -15.91
CA GLU A 517 43.46 32.49 -16.71
C GLU A 517 42.65 31.20 -16.43
N LEU A 518 42.18 30.99 -15.18
CA LEU A 518 41.40 29.80 -14.80
C LEU A 518 39.96 30.16 -14.47
N LYS A 519 39.02 29.32 -14.92
CA LYS A 519 37.62 29.43 -14.51
C LYS A 519 37.43 28.99 -13.06
N THR A 520 36.32 29.41 -12.45
CA THR A 520 36.01 29.13 -11.04
C THR A 520 36.04 27.64 -10.68
N HIS A 521 35.47 26.78 -11.54
CA HIS A 521 35.48 25.32 -11.32
C HIS A 521 36.89 24.72 -11.47
N GLU A 522 37.69 25.20 -12.42
CA GLU A 522 39.06 24.75 -12.68
C GLU A 522 39.98 25.12 -11.52
N ASN A 523 39.86 26.36 -11.03
CA ASN A 523 40.57 26.81 -9.83
C ASN A 523 40.17 25.97 -8.62
N ARG A 524 38.90 25.55 -8.51
CA ARG A 524 38.46 24.68 -7.42
C ARG A 524 39.03 23.27 -7.51
N VAL A 525 39.17 22.70 -8.71
CA VAL A 525 39.89 21.44 -8.94
C VAL A 525 41.35 21.58 -8.51
N PHE A 526 42.04 22.62 -9.00
CA PHE A 526 43.45 22.88 -8.68
C PHE A 526 43.69 23.07 -7.18
N HIS A 527 42.87 23.92 -6.54
CA HIS A 527 42.90 24.15 -5.10
C HIS A 527 42.55 22.88 -4.32
N GLY A 528 41.59 22.08 -4.78
CA GLY A 528 41.22 20.82 -4.13
C GLY A 528 42.37 19.80 -4.08
N ILE A 529 43.25 19.82 -5.09
CA ILE A 529 44.44 18.95 -5.16
C ILE A 529 45.54 19.47 -4.22
N PHE A 530 45.89 20.76 -4.29
CA PHE A 530 47.12 21.27 -3.66
C PHE A 530 46.92 22.06 -2.36
N SER A 531 45.70 22.48 -2.01
CA SER A 531 45.48 23.30 -0.82
C SER A 531 45.84 22.56 0.47
N GLY A 532 46.71 23.18 1.28
CA GLY A 532 47.18 22.58 2.53
C GLY A 532 48.13 21.39 2.32
N ARG A 533 48.58 21.14 1.08
CA ARG A 533 49.51 20.06 0.72
C ARG A 533 50.79 20.64 0.07
N GLY A 534 51.80 19.80 -0.08
CA GLY A 534 53.08 20.16 -0.71
C GLY A 534 52.98 20.33 -2.23
N ASP A 535 54.13 20.58 -2.88
CA ASP A 535 54.21 20.72 -4.34
C ASP A 535 53.99 19.41 -5.11
N SER A 536 54.03 18.27 -4.43
CA SER A 536 53.75 16.95 -5.01
C SER A 536 52.70 16.27 -4.14
N VAL A 537 51.59 15.83 -4.74
CA VAL A 537 50.47 15.19 -4.06
C VAL A 537 50.20 13.85 -4.73
N ASP A 538 50.24 12.76 -3.98
CA ASP A 538 49.90 11.45 -4.52
C ASP A 538 48.38 11.33 -4.66
N LEU A 539 47.90 10.66 -5.71
CA LEU A 539 46.46 10.48 -5.94
C LEU A 539 45.80 9.73 -4.77
N SER A 540 46.54 8.83 -4.13
CA SER A 540 46.14 8.10 -2.93
C SER A 540 45.87 9.03 -1.73
N ASP A 541 46.58 10.15 -1.59
CA ASP A 541 46.37 11.13 -0.52
C ASP A 541 45.04 11.88 -0.70
N LEU A 542 44.51 11.92 -1.92
CA LEU A 542 43.23 12.55 -2.22
C LEU A 542 42.02 11.62 -1.92
N LYS A 543 42.29 10.34 -1.65
CA LYS A 543 41.27 9.35 -1.31
C LYS A 543 40.55 9.76 -0.03
N ASP A 544 39.23 9.67 -0.03
CA ASP A 544 38.38 10.01 1.12
C ASP A 544 38.49 11.47 1.61
N GLU A 545 39.22 12.35 0.91
CA GLU A 545 39.31 13.79 1.18
C GLU A 545 38.73 14.63 0.04
N PHE A 546 39.08 14.32 -1.21
CA PHE A 546 38.70 15.13 -2.36
C PHE A 546 37.21 15.09 -2.68
N TYR A 547 36.47 14.06 -2.22
CA TYR A 547 35.03 13.97 -2.44
C TYR A 547 34.27 15.19 -1.90
N THR A 548 34.80 15.84 -0.86
CA THR A 548 34.27 17.09 -0.27
C THR A 548 34.32 18.28 -1.24
N GLN A 549 35.24 18.24 -2.21
CA GLN A 549 35.42 19.28 -3.25
C GLN A 549 34.52 19.06 -4.45
N LEU A 550 34.02 17.84 -4.68
CA LEU A 550 33.23 17.50 -5.87
C LEU A 550 31.95 18.32 -5.98
N LYS A 551 31.21 18.47 -4.88
CA LYS A 551 29.97 19.27 -4.88
C LYS A 551 30.26 20.74 -5.23
N PRO A 552 31.19 21.45 -4.54
CA PRO A 552 31.59 22.80 -4.95
C PRO A 552 32.07 22.92 -6.40
N ILE A 553 32.85 21.96 -6.91
CA ILE A 553 33.31 21.96 -8.30
C ILE A 553 32.13 21.89 -9.26
N ARG A 554 31.20 20.95 -9.04
CA ARG A 554 29.98 20.81 -9.83
C ARG A 554 29.09 22.05 -9.75
N ASP A 555 28.94 22.62 -8.55
CA ASP A 555 28.16 23.83 -8.33
C ASP A 555 28.70 24.98 -9.19
N HIS A 556 30.00 25.25 -9.12
CA HIS A 556 30.63 26.30 -9.92
C HIS A 556 30.64 26.01 -11.42
N LEU A 557 30.64 24.74 -11.83
CA LEU A 557 30.51 24.37 -13.25
C LEU A 557 29.12 24.70 -13.77
N TYR A 558 28.06 24.31 -13.04
CA TYR A 558 26.68 24.65 -13.41
C TYR A 558 26.42 26.16 -13.34
N ASP A 559 26.92 26.84 -12.31
CA ASP A 559 26.78 28.28 -12.17
C ASP A 559 27.44 29.00 -13.36
N GLY A 560 28.65 28.59 -13.75
CA GLY A 560 29.34 29.14 -14.93
C GLY A 560 28.57 28.94 -16.24
N LEU A 561 27.92 27.79 -16.43
CA LEU A 561 27.08 27.53 -17.61
C LEU A 561 25.78 28.38 -17.62
N VAL A 562 25.22 28.68 -16.45
CA VAL A 562 24.06 29.57 -16.31
C VAL A 562 24.46 31.04 -16.49
N GLU A 563 25.60 31.46 -15.94
CA GLU A 563 26.15 32.83 -16.09
C GLU A 563 26.49 33.15 -17.55
N GLN A 564 27.00 32.17 -18.30
CA GLN A 564 27.21 32.26 -19.75
C GLN A 564 25.90 32.25 -20.55
N GLY A 565 24.77 32.08 -19.87
CA GLY A 565 23.43 32.11 -20.46
C GLY A 565 23.06 30.84 -21.21
N PHE A 566 23.80 29.72 -21.08
CA PHE A 566 23.50 28.47 -21.80
C PHE A 566 22.31 27.71 -21.21
N TYR A 567 22.08 27.86 -19.92
CA TYR A 567 20.91 27.34 -19.24
C TYR A 567 20.13 28.46 -18.57
N ARG A 568 18.80 28.37 -18.60
CA ARG A 568 17.95 29.31 -17.87
C ARG A 568 18.06 29.06 -16.38
N TRP A 569 17.93 27.80 -15.98
CA TRP A 569 17.99 27.31 -14.61
C TRP A 569 19.03 26.19 -14.53
N ARG A 570 19.65 26.00 -13.36
CA ARG A 570 20.67 24.95 -13.20
C ARG A 570 20.09 23.54 -13.47
N PRO A 571 20.72 22.73 -14.34
CA PRO A 571 20.23 21.40 -14.71
C PRO A 571 20.03 20.43 -13.54
N ASP A 572 20.97 20.41 -12.60
CA ASP A 572 20.94 19.56 -11.41
C ASP A 572 19.75 19.88 -10.50
N ASN A 573 19.48 21.17 -10.29
CA ASN A 573 18.33 21.62 -9.51
C ASN A 573 17.01 21.27 -10.18
N VAL A 574 16.89 21.47 -11.50
CA VAL A 574 15.69 21.08 -12.25
C VAL A 574 15.45 19.57 -12.10
N ARG A 575 16.47 18.75 -12.35
CA ARG A 575 16.37 17.29 -12.19
C ARG A 575 15.95 16.89 -10.77
N ASN A 576 16.60 17.46 -9.74
CA ASN A 576 16.30 17.15 -8.34
C ASN A 576 14.88 17.58 -7.92
N VAL A 577 14.39 18.73 -8.42
CA VAL A 577 13.01 19.17 -8.19
C VAL A 577 12.02 18.18 -8.80
N TRP A 578 12.24 17.73 -10.04
CA TRP A 578 11.36 16.77 -10.69
C TRP A 578 11.40 15.38 -10.04
N ILE A 579 12.58 14.93 -9.60
CA ILE A 579 12.71 13.71 -8.79
C ILE A 579 11.90 13.84 -7.49
N GLY A 580 12.04 14.96 -6.79
CA GLY A 580 11.29 15.25 -5.56
C GLY A 580 9.78 15.28 -5.80
N ILE A 581 9.32 15.91 -6.87
CA ILE A 581 7.91 15.93 -7.28
C ILE A 581 7.43 14.51 -7.58
N GLY A 582 8.19 13.71 -8.32
CA GLY A 582 7.84 12.33 -8.67
C GLY A 582 7.67 11.43 -7.43
N ILE A 583 8.62 11.48 -6.51
CA ILE A 583 8.57 10.72 -5.25
C ILE A 583 7.38 11.19 -4.40
N PHE A 584 7.24 12.51 -4.20
CA PHE A 584 6.16 13.06 -3.39
C PHE A 584 4.79 12.70 -3.98
N PHE A 585 4.60 12.90 -5.27
CA PHE A 585 3.34 12.63 -5.94
C PHE A 585 2.99 11.14 -5.87
N GLY A 586 3.96 10.26 -6.13
CA GLY A 586 3.74 8.81 -6.03
C GLY A 586 3.31 8.36 -4.62
N ILE A 587 3.99 8.87 -3.58
CA ILE A 587 3.62 8.60 -2.18
C ILE A 587 2.26 9.21 -1.85
N ALA A 588 2.00 10.45 -2.26
CA ALA A 588 0.74 11.14 -1.99
C ALA A 588 -0.45 10.40 -2.60
N VAL A 589 -0.34 9.93 -3.85
CA VAL A 589 -1.40 9.13 -4.50
C VAL A 589 -1.62 7.81 -3.75
N GLY A 590 -0.56 7.14 -3.30
CA GLY A 590 -0.67 5.91 -2.51
C GLY A 590 -1.36 6.13 -1.16
N VAL A 591 -0.94 7.15 -0.40
CA VAL A 591 -1.46 7.46 0.95
C VAL A 591 -2.88 8.02 0.89
N LEU A 592 -3.12 9.04 0.05
CA LEU A 592 -4.45 9.61 -0.13
C LEU A 592 -5.40 8.58 -0.74
N GLY A 593 -4.90 7.79 -1.70
CA GLY A 593 -5.65 6.69 -2.30
C GLY A 593 -6.04 5.63 -1.28
N TRP A 594 -5.16 5.30 -0.33
CA TRP A 594 -5.49 4.40 0.78
C TRP A 594 -6.60 4.97 1.69
N LEU A 595 -6.54 6.26 2.01
CA LEU A 595 -7.60 6.93 2.80
C LEU A 595 -8.94 6.97 2.05
N VAL A 596 -8.92 7.29 0.77
CA VAL A 596 -10.10 7.26 -0.11
C VAL A 596 -10.65 5.84 -0.21
N ALA A 597 -9.78 4.85 -0.41
CA ALA A 597 -10.17 3.45 -0.48
C ALA A 597 -10.88 2.99 0.79
N ALA A 598 -10.34 3.34 1.97
CA ALA A 598 -10.99 3.04 3.26
C ALA A 598 -12.35 3.73 3.41
N ARG A 599 -12.51 4.96 2.92
CA ARG A 599 -13.77 5.73 3.02
C ARG A 599 -14.87 5.23 2.10
N PHE A 600 -14.52 4.70 0.94
CA PHE A 600 -15.45 4.29 -0.11
C PHE A 600 -15.50 2.76 -0.32
N GLN A 601 -14.90 1.98 0.58
CA GLN A 601 -14.84 0.51 0.50
C GLN A 601 -14.23 0.00 -0.82
N LEU A 602 -13.27 0.76 -1.38
CA LEU A 602 -12.51 0.34 -2.57
C LEU A 602 -11.24 -0.40 -2.14
N THR A 603 -10.63 -1.17 -3.04
CA THR A 603 -9.28 -1.69 -2.78
C THR A 603 -8.23 -0.58 -2.90
N PRO A 604 -7.18 -0.59 -2.04
CA PRO A 604 -6.08 0.37 -2.13
C PRO A 604 -5.08 0.05 -3.24
N VAL A 605 -5.08 -1.19 -3.75
CA VAL A 605 -4.10 -1.70 -4.73
C VAL A 605 -4.02 -0.84 -6.00
N PRO A 606 -5.14 -0.48 -6.68
CA PRO A 606 -5.09 0.38 -7.85
C PRO A 606 -4.44 1.75 -7.60
N PHE A 607 -4.62 2.33 -6.41
CA PHE A 607 -4.00 3.61 -6.05
C PHE A 607 -2.48 3.47 -5.84
N ILE A 608 -2.03 2.38 -5.23
CA ILE A 608 -0.59 2.13 -5.04
C ILE A 608 0.09 1.94 -6.40
N ILE A 609 -0.50 1.14 -7.29
CA ILE A 609 0.00 0.95 -8.67
C ILE A 609 0.02 2.30 -9.39
N ALA A 610 -1.07 3.06 -9.34
CA ALA A 610 -1.16 4.37 -9.96
C ALA A 610 -0.10 5.35 -9.44
N GLY A 611 0.14 5.38 -8.13
CA GLY A 611 1.17 6.20 -7.50
C GLY A 611 2.58 5.81 -7.94
N ALA A 612 2.90 4.51 -7.94
CA ALA A 612 4.19 4.02 -8.38
C ALA A 612 4.48 4.35 -9.85
N VAL A 613 3.53 4.06 -10.75
CA VAL A 613 3.68 4.34 -12.19
C VAL A 613 3.76 5.85 -12.43
N SER A 614 2.95 6.66 -11.75
CA SER A 614 3.02 8.14 -11.85
C SER A 614 4.37 8.68 -11.39
N GLY A 615 4.92 8.15 -10.29
CA GLY A 615 6.25 8.50 -9.81
C GLY A 615 7.33 8.16 -10.82
N LEU A 616 7.29 6.96 -11.41
CA LEU A 616 8.22 6.53 -12.47
C LEU A 616 8.15 7.43 -13.72
N ILE A 617 6.94 7.82 -14.14
CA ILE A 617 6.75 8.75 -15.26
C ILE A 617 7.45 10.08 -14.96
N LEU A 618 7.22 10.66 -13.78
CA LEU A 618 7.84 11.93 -13.39
C LEU A 618 9.36 11.82 -13.22
N LEU A 619 9.86 10.67 -12.76
CA LEU A 619 11.29 10.37 -12.73
C LEU A 619 11.88 10.30 -14.14
N ALA A 620 11.17 9.71 -15.11
CA ALA A 620 11.58 9.72 -16.51
C ALA A 620 11.61 11.15 -17.06
N PHE A 621 10.63 12.01 -16.73
CA PHE A 621 10.68 13.42 -17.10
C PHE A 621 11.86 14.16 -16.47
N SER A 622 12.31 13.78 -15.27
CA SER A 622 13.44 14.45 -14.61
C SER A 622 14.74 14.45 -15.43
N THR A 623 14.93 13.48 -16.33
CA THR A 623 16.13 13.40 -17.18
C THR A 623 16.07 14.31 -18.41
N ILE A 624 14.86 14.64 -18.88
CA ILE A 624 14.63 15.43 -20.10
C ILE A 624 14.14 16.85 -19.82
N MET A 625 13.84 17.18 -18.57
CA MET A 625 13.36 18.51 -18.16
C MET A 625 14.42 19.61 -18.11
N PRO A 626 15.72 19.34 -17.83
CA PRO A 626 16.75 20.37 -17.99
C PRO A 626 16.82 20.86 -19.44
N ALA A 627 16.51 22.13 -19.65
CA ALA A 627 16.44 22.75 -20.98
C ALA A 627 17.50 23.83 -21.17
N ARG A 628 18.11 23.82 -22.36
CA ARG A 628 19.07 24.83 -22.80
C ARG A 628 18.35 26.07 -23.33
N THR A 629 19.01 27.22 -23.25
CA THR A 629 18.56 28.45 -23.91
C THR A 629 18.87 28.41 -25.41
N ASP A 630 18.48 29.45 -26.15
CA ASP A 630 18.89 29.59 -27.55
C ASP A 630 20.42 29.64 -27.68
N SER A 631 21.12 30.44 -26.87
CA SER A 631 22.58 30.51 -26.88
C SER A 631 23.22 29.17 -26.48
N GLY A 632 22.68 28.49 -25.46
CA GLY A 632 23.14 27.16 -25.05
C GLY A 632 22.96 26.10 -26.13
N THR A 633 21.88 26.19 -26.91
CA THR A 633 21.64 25.29 -28.04
C THR A 633 22.61 25.57 -29.19
N ARG A 634 22.95 26.84 -29.47
CA ARG A 634 23.98 27.17 -30.46
C ARG A 634 25.37 26.71 -30.02
N ALA A 635 25.68 26.84 -28.74
CA ALA A 635 26.92 26.32 -28.16
C ALA A 635 26.96 24.79 -28.25
N LEU A 636 25.85 24.10 -27.95
CA LEU A 636 25.73 22.65 -28.09
C LEU A 636 25.95 22.19 -29.54
N GLU A 637 25.42 22.92 -30.52
CA GLU A 637 25.64 22.61 -31.94
C GLU A 637 27.12 22.65 -32.33
N GLN A 638 27.87 23.62 -31.80
CA GLN A 638 29.32 23.68 -32.00
C GLN A 638 30.05 22.55 -31.28
N VAL A 639 29.65 22.23 -30.03
CA VAL A 639 30.20 21.09 -29.27
C VAL A 639 29.96 19.78 -30.01
N LEU A 640 28.75 19.54 -30.53
CA LEU A 640 28.40 18.34 -31.30
C LEU A 640 29.18 18.27 -32.61
N GLY A 641 29.38 19.40 -33.29
CA GLY A 641 30.20 19.47 -34.50
C GLY A 641 31.66 19.15 -34.22
N PHE A 642 32.17 19.53 -33.06
CA PHE A 642 33.53 19.24 -32.62
C PHE A 642 33.68 17.78 -32.13
N ASP A 643 32.70 17.24 -31.41
CA ASP A 643 32.63 15.82 -31.06
C ASP A 643 32.64 14.93 -32.31
N GLU A 644 31.89 15.29 -33.35
CA GLU A 644 31.90 14.60 -34.65
C GLU A 644 33.29 14.63 -35.31
N PHE A 645 34.00 15.77 -35.25
CA PHE A 645 35.39 15.86 -35.71
C PHE A 645 36.28 14.89 -34.95
N LEU A 646 36.26 14.91 -33.61
CA LEU A 646 37.11 14.05 -32.77
C LEU A 646 36.81 12.56 -32.97
N ARG A 647 35.54 12.19 -33.22
CA ARG A 647 35.13 10.80 -33.51
C ARG A 647 35.57 10.31 -34.88
N ARG A 648 35.59 11.19 -35.89
CA ARG A 648 35.81 10.82 -37.31
C ARG A 648 37.15 11.28 -37.88
N VAL A 649 38.04 11.78 -37.04
CA VAL A 649 39.29 12.43 -37.47
C VAL A 649 40.23 11.48 -38.24
N GLU A 650 40.08 10.16 -38.07
CA GLU A 650 40.80 9.12 -38.84
C GLU A 650 40.45 9.09 -40.34
N SER A 651 39.31 9.67 -40.75
CA SER A 651 38.88 9.66 -42.16
C SER A 651 39.86 10.44 -43.06
N GLU A 652 40.13 9.93 -44.26
CA GLU A 652 41.09 10.49 -45.23
C GLU A 652 40.91 11.99 -45.53
N HIS A 653 39.68 12.50 -45.37
CA HIS A 653 39.39 13.92 -45.55
C HIS A 653 39.81 14.76 -44.32
N LEU A 654 39.54 14.28 -43.11
CA LEU A 654 39.81 14.98 -41.85
C LEU A 654 41.25 14.80 -41.37
N LYS A 655 41.87 13.66 -41.69
CA LYS A 655 43.26 13.35 -41.33
C LYS A 655 44.24 14.38 -41.89
N ARG A 656 43.96 14.95 -43.06
CA ARG A 656 44.76 16.02 -43.67
C ARG A 656 44.84 17.30 -42.83
N ILE A 657 43.90 17.52 -41.91
CA ILE A 657 43.85 18.71 -41.04
C ILE A 657 44.80 18.56 -39.86
N ILE A 658 45.01 17.33 -39.37
CA ILE A 658 45.89 17.05 -38.23
C ILE A 658 47.33 16.75 -38.65
N VAL A 659 47.55 16.36 -39.92
CA VAL A 659 48.89 16.14 -40.47
C VAL A 659 49.64 17.48 -40.51
N GLY A 660 50.79 17.54 -39.83
CA GLY A 660 51.60 18.76 -39.69
C GLY A 660 51.28 19.60 -38.45
N HIS A 661 50.27 19.20 -37.67
CA HIS A 661 49.84 19.89 -36.45
C HIS A 661 49.84 18.95 -35.22
N PRO A 662 50.99 18.38 -34.82
CA PRO A 662 51.08 17.47 -33.66
C PRO A 662 50.62 18.12 -32.35
N GLU A 663 50.70 19.45 -32.23
CA GLU A 663 50.26 20.22 -31.06
C GLU A 663 48.75 20.13 -30.79
N LEU A 664 47.94 19.78 -31.79
CA LEU A 664 46.50 19.62 -31.63
C LEU A 664 46.14 18.41 -30.75
N PHE A 665 47.04 17.43 -30.66
CA PHE A 665 46.83 16.27 -29.80
C PHE A 665 46.68 16.70 -28.35
N ASP A 666 47.69 17.40 -27.80
CA ASP A 666 47.67 17.89 -26.41
C ASP A 666 46.48 18.83 -26.17
N LYS A 667 46.21 19.73 -27.14
CA LYS A 667 45.15 20.73 -27.02
C LYS A 667 43.75 20.12 -26.95
N TYR A 668 43.47 19.07 -27.71
CA TYR A 668 42.11 18.51 -27.84
C TYR A 668 41.89 17.20 -27.07
N LEU A 669 42.96 16.59 -26.57
CA LEU A 669 42.87 15.39 -25.74
C LEU A 669 41.97 15.55 -24.50
N PRO A 670 42.01 16.67 -23.73
CA PRO A 670 41.07 16.86 -22.63
C PRO A 670 39.61 16.88 -23.06
N PHE A 671 39.29 17.49 -24.22
CA PHE A 671 37.94 17.49 -24.77
C PHE A 671 37.51 16.09 -25.24
N ALA A 672 38.43 15.35 -25.88
CA ALA A 672 38.18 13.97 -26.26
C ALA A 672 37.89 13.09 -25.03
N MET A 673 38.58 13.32 -23.91
CA MET A 673 38.28 12.64 -22.64
C MET A 673 36.92 13.06 -22.08
N ALA A 674 36.57 14.35 -22.10
CA ALA A 674 35.25 14.82 -21.65
C ALA A 674 34.10 14.22 -22.48
N PHE A 675 34.29 13.98 -23.77
CA PHE A 675 33.29 13.34 -24.64
C PHE A 675 33.35 11.80 -24.63
N GLY A 676 34.40 11.21 -24.06
CA GLY A 676 34.64 9.76 -24.02
C GLY A 676 35.04 9.16 -25.38
N VAL A 677 35.82 9.90 -26.16
CA VAL A 677 36.30 9.53 -27.51
C VAL A 677 37.83 9.55 -27.62
N GLU A 678 38.53 9.57 -26.49
CA GLU A 678 39.99 9.75 -26.42
C GLU A 678 40.77 8.63 -27.11
N LYS A 679 40.22 7.41 -27.17
CA LYS A 679 40.85 6.27 -27.85
C LYS A 679 40.77 6.40 -29.38
N GLN A 680 39.60 6.78 -29.91
CA GLN A 680 39.44 7.02 -31.36
C GLN A 680 40.28 8.23 -31.78
N PHE A 681 40.22 9.31 -31.00
CA PHE A 681 41.00 10.51 -31.27
C PHE A 681 42.52 10.22 -31.26
N ALA A 682 43.02 9.50 -30.26
CA ALA A 682 44.45 9.19 -30.16
C ALA A 682 44.98 8.32 -31.30
N ARG A 683 44.20 7.34 -31.76
CA ARG A 683 44.62 6.48 -32.89
C ARG A 683 44.86 7.29 -34.16
N ALA A 684 44.14 8.38 -34.39
CA ALA A 684 44.36 9.21 -35.56
C ALA A 684 45.70 9.95 -35.57
N PHE A 685 46.32 10.15 -34.40
CA PHE A 685 47.64 10.76 -34.24
C PHE A 685 48.78 9.73 -34.24
N GLU A 686 48.50 8.45 -34.46
CA GLU A 686 49.51 7.41 -34.58
C GLU A 686 50.47 7.71 -35.75
N GLY A 687 51.77 7.79 -35.44
CA GLY A 687 52.80 8.17 -36.39
C GLY A 687 52.91 9.68 -36.70
N ILE A 688 51.98 10.51 -36.18
CA ILE A 688 52.03 11.98 -36.28
C ILE A 688 52.60 12.59 -35.00
N TYR A 689 52.07 12.20 -33.85
CA TYR A 689 52.55 12.63 -32.54
C TYR A 689 53.58 11.63 -32.02
N THR A 690 54.86 11.94 -32.17
CA THR A 690 55.98 11.02 -31.90
C THR A 690 56.83 11.41 -30.69
N GLN A 691 56.66 12.63 -30.19
CA GLN A 691 57.38 13.13 -29.03
C GLN A 691 56.49 13.03 -27.77
N PRO A 692 57.05 12.60 -26.63
CA PRO A 692 56.28 12.52 -25.39
C PRO A 692 55.90 13.93 -24.87
N PRO A 693 54.70 14.10 -24.30
CA PRO A 693 54.26 15.37 -23.76
C PRO A 693 55.08 15.78 -22.52
N GLN A 694 55.39 17.07 -22.39
CA GLN A 694 56.16 17.60 -21.25
C GLN A 694 55.34 17.63 -19.94
N TRP A 695 54.01 17.63 -20.05
CA TRP A 695 53.08 17.66 -18.92
C TRP A 695 52.83 16.28 -18.29
N TYR A 696 53.40 15.21 -18.86
CA TYR A 696 53.25 13.83 -18.37
C TYR A 696 54.60 13.11 -18.26
N VAL A 697 54.84 12.42 -17.16
CA VAL A 697 56.04 11.62 -16.92
C VAL A 697 55.61 10.22 -16.49
N GLY A 698 56.19 9.16 -17.06
CA GLY A 698 55.85 7.79 -16.70
C GLY A 698 56.52 6.71 -17.54
N PRO A 699 56.28 5.42 -17.25
CA PRO A 699 56.80 4.31 -18.06
C PRO A 699 56.35 4.40 -19.52
N SER A 700 55.13 4.91 -19.75
CA SER A 700 54.53 5.08 -21.08
C SER A 700 55.25 6.09 -21.99
N VAL A 701 56.10 6.96 -21.45
CA VAL A 701 56.93 7.91 -22.23
C VAL A 701 58.35 7.42 -22.51
N VAL A 702 58.79 6.29 -21.93
CA VAL A 702 60.14 5.72 -22.17
C VAL A 702 60.24 5.10 -23.57
N ASN A 703 59.20 4.42 -24.03
CA ASN A 703 59.03 3.94 -25.41
C ASN A 703 57.71 4.51 -25.96
N PHE A 704 57.72 5.82 -26.23
CA PHE A 704 56.50 6.57 -26.49
C PHE A 704 55.74 6.04 -27.72
N ASN A 705 54.46 5.73 -27.52
CA ASN A 705 53.49 5.41 -28.56
C ASN A 705 52.13 5.98 -28.14
N VAL A 706 51.44 6.62 -29.07
CA VAL A 706 50.18 7.34 -28.83
C VAL A 706 49.08 6.42 -28.29
N SER A 707 49.00 5.19 -28.78
CA SER A 707 48.01 4.19 -28.34
C SER A 707 48.27 3.72 -26.90
N ASN A 708 49.53 3.50 -26.53
CA ASN A 708 49.92 3.16 -25.16
C ASN A 708 49.69 4.33 -24.20
N PHE A 709 50.02 5.55 -24.64
CA PHE A 709 49.81 6.77 -23.88
C PHE A 709 48.31 7.05 -23.63
N SER A 710 47.48 6.95 -24.66
CA SER A 710 46.01 7.07 -24.54
C SER A 710 45.43 6.04 -23.57
N SER A 711 45.95 4.81 -23.59
CA SER A 711 45.57 3.77 -22.64
C SER A 711 45.94 4.14 -21.20
N SER A 712 47.13 4.69 -20.97
CA SER A 712 47.54 5.22 -19.65
C SER A 712 46.65 6.35 -19.16
N LEU A 713 46.20 7.25 -20.05
CA LEU A 713 45.29 8.35 -19.67
C LEU A 713 43.88 7.88 -19.37
N SER A 714 43.36 6.92 -20.14
CA SER A 714 42.06 6.29 -19.88
C SER A 714 42.08 5.57 -18.52
N GLN A 715 43.19 4.91 -18.20
CA GLN A 715 43.42 4.30 -16.88
C GLN A 715 43.53 5.35 -15.77
N LEU A 716 44.26 6.45 -15.99
CA LEU A 716 44.30 7.59 -15.06
C LEU A 716 42.89 8.12 -14.80
N GLY A 717 42.08 8.35 -15.83
CA GLY A 717 40.70 8.83 -15.67
C GLY A 717 39.85 7.89 -14.80
N THR A 718 40.04 6.58 -14.97
CA THR A 718 39.34 5.54 -14.18
C THR A 718 39.81 5.50 -12.72
N VAL A 719 41.13 5.48 -12.49
CA VAL A 719 41.73 5.42 -11.15
C VAL A 719 41.51 6.71 -10.37
N ALA A 720 41.69 7.87 -11.03
CA ALA A 720 41.38 9.16 -10.45
C ALA A 720 39.89 9.27 -10.16
N GLY A 721 39.03 8.84 -11.09
CA GLY A 721 37.60 8.94 -10.87
C GLY A 721 37.11 8.12 -9.68
N THR A 722 37.63 6.91 -9.50
CA THR A 722 37.31 6.05 -8.35
C THR A 722 37.90 6.55 -7.04
N THR A 723 39.14 7.05 -7.05
CA THR A 723 39.84 7.55 -5.86
C THR A 723 39.24 8.87 -5.36
N LEU A 724 39.00 9.82 -6.26
CA LEU A 724 38.51 11.16 -5.93
C LEU A 724 37.04 11.17 -5.49
N SER A 725 36.27 10.16 -5.87
CA SER A 725 34.87 10.00 -5.46
C SER A 725 34.68 9.09 -4.24
N SER A 726 35.74 8.47 -3.73
CA SER A 726 35.61 7.61 -2.55
C SER A 726 35.28 8.45 -1.33
N SER A 727 34.34 7.95 -0.52
CA SER A 727 33.99 8.51 0.78
C SER A 727 34.12 7.41 1.85
N PRO A 728 34.40 7.76 3.11
CA PRO A 728 34.42 6.80 4.22
C PRO A 728 33.12 5.99 4.28
N ARG A 729 33.22 4.67 4.45
CA ARG A 729 32.04 3.79 4.54
C ARG A 729 31.30 4.04 5.85
N SER A 730 30.09 4.61 5.78
CA SER A 730 29.12 4.58 6.89
C SER A 730 28.35 3.26 6.88
N SER A 731 28.39 2.51 7.98
CA SER A 731 27.64 1.27 8.18
C SER A 731 26.15 1.55 8.42
N GLY A 732 25.33 1.33 7.40
CA GLY A 732 23.86 1.41 7.48
C GLY A 732 23.22 0.26 6.71
N GLY A 733 22.83 -0.79 7.43
CA GLY A 733 22.20 -1.99 6.86
C GLY A 733 20.76 -1.74 6.40
N SER A 734 20.38 -2.43 5.32
CA SER A 734 18.98 -2.57 4.90
C SER A 734 18.70 -4.06 4.67
N GLY A 735 17.60 -4.53 5.25
CA GLY A 735 16.99 -5.81 4.93
C GLY A 735 15.76 -5.62 4.05
N PHE A 736 15.36 -6.66 3.33
CA PHE A 736 14.05 -7.32 3.41
C PHE A 736 13.87 -8.27 2.20
N GLY A 737 13.32 -9.45 2.48
CA GLY A 737 12.89 -10.40 1.46
C GLY A 737 12.00 -11.48 2.07
N GLY A 738 10.68 -11.29 1.97
CA GLY A 738 9.63 -12.28 2.16
C GLY A 738 8.43 -11.77 1.37
N GLY A 739 7.79 -12.50 0.46
CA GLY A 739 7.34 -13.89 0.57
C GLY A 739 5.82 -13.82 0.73
N GLY A 740 5.09 -14.03 -0.38
CA GLY A 740 3.64 -13.80 -0.47
C GLY A 740 2.80 -15.07 -0.64
N GLY A 741 1.51 -14.93 -0.36
CA GLY A 741 0.42 -15.92 -0.50
C GLY A 741 -0.45 -15.95 0.77
N SER A 742 -1.76 -16.12 0.78
CA SER A 742 -2.84 -16.26 -0.21
C SER A 742 -4.19 -16.07 0.51
N GLY A 743 -5.30 -15.91 -0.24
CA GLY A 743 -6.65 -16.30 0.22
C GLY A 743 -7.61 -15.19 0.61
N GLY A 744 -8.38 -14.67 -0.36
CA GLY A 744 -9.54 -13.81 -0.12
C GLY A 744 -10.85 -14.53 -0.47
N GLY A 745 -11.69 -14.78 0.54
CA GLY A 745 -13.10 -15.15 0.38
C GLY A 745 -13.97 -13.89 0.24
N GLY A 746 -15.17 -14.03 -0.35
CA GLY A 746 -16.11 -12.93 -0.60
C GLY A 746 -17.50 -13.20 0.00
N GLY A 747 -18.07 -12.19 0.65
CA GLY A 747 -19.27 -12.28 1.52
C GLY A 747 -20.61 -11.92 0.88
N GLY A 748 -21.69 -12.28 1.58
CA GLY A 748 -23.05 -12.31 1.07
C GLY A 748 -23.91 -11.06 1.32
N GLY A 749 -25.18 -11.16 0.90
CA GLY A 749 -26.22 -10.11 0.96
C GLY A 749 -27.58 -10.63 1.38
N GLY A 750 -28.23 -10.04 2.38
CA GLY A 750 -29.59 -10.37 2.84
C GLY A 750 -30.45 -9.14 3.14
N GLY A 751 -31.54 -9.28 3.89
CA GLY A 751 -32.60 -8.26 3.99
C GLY A 751 -33.26 -8.09 5.37
N GLY A 752 -34.16 -7.12 5.48
CA GLY A 752 -34.90 -6.81 6.72
C GLY A 752 -36.15 -5.99 6.46
N GLY A 753 -37.07 -5.87 7.43
CA GLY A 753 -38.32 -5.10 7.29
C GLY A 753 -38.17 -3.62 7.62
N PHE A 754 -39.12 -2.77 7.20
CA PHE A 754 -39.21 -1.37 7.65
C PHE A 754 -40.60 -0.90 8.05
#